data_AF-A0AB40C4N5-F1
#
_entry.id   AF-A0AB40C4N5-F1
#
_cell.length_a   1.000
_cell.length_b   1.000
_cell.length_c   1.000
_cell.angle_alpha   90.00
_cell.angle_beta   90.00
_cell.angle_gamma   90.00
#
_symmetry.space_group_name_H-M   'P 1'
#
loop_
_entity.id
_entity.type
_entity.pdbx_description
1 polymer ?
#
loop_
_entity_poly.entity_id
_entity_poly.type
_entity_poly.pdbx_seq_one_letter_code
_entity_poly.pdbx_strand_id
1 'polypeptide(L)'
;MNSFSPSMVGGGERCGFVSGSQILLKKNFLGSALPFALNKGTYSPWLKQLEWSRYRSGHRLAVYARIKKGQKHEYPWPDDIDPNMKSGHLSYLSHFKPLTEKPKPVTLAFEKPLVDLEKKIVDVRKMAEETGLDFSEQINLLENKYQQALKDLYTHLTPIQRLNIARHPNRPTFLDHVLNITEKWVELHGDRAGYDDPAIVTGIGSIDGKSYLFIGHQKGRNTKENIQRNFAMPTPHGYRKALRMMRYADHHGFPIITFIDTPGAFADLKSEELGQGEAIAHNLREMFGLKVPIITIVIGEGGSGGALAIGCANKLFMLENAVFYVASPEACAAILWKSSQAAPKAAEKLKITATELCRFKIADGIIPEPLGGAHIDPTWTSQQIKVMISKAMEELAQMDTDALLSHRHLKFRALGGFLEGADVEPEKKRNMKKKEANVSKLTADLELEIDNLKRAANEAKGQSSGPVITKEAIEKLRLDVDKEITNAFISMGLQEKLETLKMELSKVQSKSESPALNPALKDKADKLFQEFKLNLSRPGSFLSLKQKLEKLAEVNKLVEQREKAEKLRKEINEKLGGRVKERMEILKMAREKVAKGEKLSEDLIKEVDKVKEELQEMLKSVNLEVIGSSKKKAPSAPPGLEEKLEKADEVIKMEIDKAVELGGLKVKLEELKAEVAQGSNKEKINELSKEIREQIAAVVDPAELKKKIESVTGLSQPEATDTLPRQAGIVAD
;
A
#
# COMPACT_ATOMS: atom_id res chain seq x y z
N MET A 1 -27.06 -38.81 46.13
CA MET A 1 -26.57 -38.20 47.39
C MET A 1 -25.88 -36.89 47.03
N ASN A 2 -26.44 -35.79 47.55
CA ASN A 2 -25.97 -34.40 47.66
C ASN A 2 -25.48 -33.71 46.36
N SER A 3 -26.28 -32.95 45.60
CA SER A 3 -26.97 -31.66 45.87
C SER A 3 -26.04 -30.53 46.32
N PHE A 4 -25.85 -29.49 45.49
CA PHE A 4 -26.08 -28.08 45.85
C PHE A 4 -25.96 -27.18 44.62
N SER A 5 -27.11 -26.67 44.18
CA SER A 5 -27.27 -25.42 43.43
C SER A 5 -27.20 -24.22 44.38
N PRO A 6 -26.95 -23.00 43.85
CA PRO A 6 -27.93 -21.96 44.10
C PRO A 6 -28.31 -21.18 42.84
N SER A 7 -29.61 -21.10 42.62
CA SER A 7 -30.32 -20.10 41.85
C SER A 7 -30.21 -18.72 42.51
N MET A 8 -30.02 -17.66 41.71
CA MET A 8 -30.68 -16.38 42.00
C MET A 8 -31.27 -15.78 40.73
N VAL A 9 -32.48 -15.26 40.93
CA VAL A 9 -33.49 -14.82 39.97
C VAL A 9 -33.55 -13.29 40.00
N GLY A 10 -33.80 -12.70 38.82
CA GLY A 10 -34.44 -11.38 38.64
C GLY A 10 -33.52 -10.17 38.78
N GLY A 11 -33.66 -9.11 37.98
CA GLY A 11 -34.64 -8.76 36.97
C GLY A 11 -34.45 -7.29 36.58
N GLY A 12 -35.02 -6.89 35.44
CA GLY A 12 -35.26 -5.49 35.07
C GLY A 12 -34.05 -4.71 34.54
N GLU A 13 -34.15 -3.79 33.59
CA GLU A 13 -35.27 -3.21 32.87
C GLU A 13 -34.75 -2.67 31.53
N ARG A 14 -35.58 -2.83 30.49
CA ARG A 14 -35.48 -2.03 29.26
C ARG A 14 -35.98 -0.63 29.57
N CYS A 15 -35.26 0.40 29.14
CA CYS A 15 -35.85 1.72 28.96
C CYS A 15 -35.22 2.40 27.74
N GLY A 16 -36.04 2.61 26.71
CA GLY A 16 -35.73 3.55 25.64
C GLY A 16 -36.44 4.87 25.91
N PHE A 17 -35.82 5.98 25.53
CA PHE A 17 -36.54 7.23 25.28
C PHE A 17 -35.79 8.08 24.23
N VAL A 18 -36.59 8.66 23.34
CA VAL A 18 -36.26 9.65 22.32
C VAL A 18 -36.47 11.03 22.92
N SER A 19 -35.63 12.01 22.53
CA SER A 19 -36.01 13.40 22.17
C SER A 19 -34.96 14.45 22.59
N GLY A 20 -34.65 15.36 21.65
CA GLY A 20 -34.69 16.79 21.94
C GLY A 20 -33.47 17.45 22.61
N SER A 21 -32.69 18.14 21.78
CA SER A 21 -32.38 19.58 21.91
C SER A 21 -31.87 20.18 23.23
N GLN A 22 -30.72 20.85 23.09
CA GLN A 22 -30.23 22.05 23.82
C GLN A 22 -29.49 21.90 25.17
N ILE A 23 -28.17 22.06 25.08
CA ILE A 23 -27.34 23.09 25.72
C ILE A 23 -27.61 23.40 27.21
N LEU A 24 -26.65 23.07 28.10
CA LEU A 24 -25.93 24.08 28.90
C LEU A 24 -24.70 23.52 29.64
N LEU A 25 -23.67 24.37 29.68
CA LEU A 25 -22.39 24.23 30.37
C LEU A 25 -22.54 24.28 31.91
N LYS A 26 -21.75 23.49 32.66
CA LYS A 26 -20.59 23.99 33.42
C LYS A 26 -19.86 22.91 34.22
N LYS A 27 -18.58 23.23 34.41
CA LYS A 27 -17.48 22.56 35.12
C LYS A 27 -17.75 22.25 36.60
N ASN A 28 -17.10 21.15 37.00
CA ASN A 28 -16.37 20.88 38.25
C ASN A 28 -17.11 21.05 39.58
N PHE A 29 -17.08 20.02 40.43
CA PHE A 29 -16.30 20.05 41.68
C PHE A 29 -16.37 18.71 42.42
N LEU A 30 -15.18 18.25 42.87
CA LEU A 30 -14.86 17.40 44.03
C LEU A 30 -15.51 15.99 44.13
N GLY A 31 -14.79 14.93 44.45
CA GLY A 31 -13.43 14.83 44.95
C GLY A 31 -13.31 13.65 45.92
N SER A 32 -12.08 13.16 46.04
CA SER A 32 -11.53 12.35 47.14
C SER A 32 -12.05 10.90 47.27
N ALA A 33 -11.27 9.89 47.63
CA ALA A 33 -9.88 9.74 48.07
C ALA A 33 -9.60 8.21 48.01
N LEU A 34 -8.48 7.72 47.44
CA LEU A 34 -7.14 7.53 48.05
C LEU A 34 -7.14 6.48 49.21
N PRO A 35 -5.99 5.95 49.65
CA PRO A 35 -4.89 5.28 48.93
C PRO A 35 -4.28 4.10 49.74
N PHE A 36 -3.32 3.36 49.17
CA PHE A 36 -2.20 2.84 49.98
C PHE A 36 -0.88 3.02 49.24
N ALA A 37 0.10 3.46 50.01
CA ALA A 37 1.39 3.99 49.62
C ALA A 37 2.53 3.10 50.14
N LEU A 38 3.73 3.30 49.61
CA LEU A 38 5.00 3.47 50.33
C LEU A 38 5.97 4.08 49.29
N ASN A 39 6.27 5.39 49.37
CA ASN A 39 7.33 6.03 50.17
C ASN A 39 8.75 5.70 49.67
N LYS A 40 9.71 6.62 49.56
CA LYS A 40 9.80 8.07 49.84
C LYS A 40 11.20 8.51 49.36
N GLY A 41 11.38 9.78 49.02
CA GLY A 41 12.71 10.34 48.85
C GLY A 41 12.76 11.69 48.14
N THR A 42 12.02 12.66 48.65
CA THR A 42 11.91 14.04 48.17
C THR A 42 13.08 14.93 48.63
N TYR A 43 13.52 15.83 47.76
CA TYR A 43 13.69 17.30 47.94
C TYR A 43 14.96 17.84 47.29
N SER A 44 14.75 18.76 46.35
CA SER A 44 15.74 19.74 45.91
C SER A 44 15.97 20.77 47.02
N PRO A 45 17.17 21.35 47.12
CA PRO A 45 17.26 22.77 46.75
C PRO A 45 18.55 23.14 46.02
N TRP A 46 18.44 24.13 45.12
CA TRP A 46 19.45 25.12 44.73
C TRP A 46 20.91 24.64 44.53
N LEU A 47 21.40 24.68 43.28
CA LEU A 47 22.76 25.16 42.99
C LEU A 47 22.88 25.58 41.51
N LYS A 48 23.18 26.87 41.36
CA LYS A 48 23.74 27.50 40.17
C LYS A 48 25.07 26.83 39.84
N GLN A 49 25.32 26.58 38.55
CA GLN A 49 26.46 27.09 37.75
C GLN A 49 26.87 26.11 36.64
N LEU A 50 26.89 26.69 35.42
CA LEU A 50 27.59 26.30 34.19
C LEU A 50 27.22 24.94 33.55
N GLU A 51 26.40 24.92 32.49
CA GLU A 51 26.73 25.26 31.08
C GLU A 51 27.80 24.34 30.44
N TRP A 52 27.38 23.34 29.67
CA TRP A 52 27.25 23.51 28.21
C TRP A 52 26.43 22.38 27.59
N SER A 53 25.61 22.76 26.62
CA SER A 53 24.58 21.98 25.96
C SER A 53 25.13 21.16 24.80
N ARG A 54 24.67 19.91 24.66
CA ARG A 54 24.53 19.27 23.34
C ARG A 54 23.06 18.99 23.11
N TYR A 55 22.43 19.90 22.36
CA TYR A 55 21.06 19.75 21.93
C TYR A 55 20.94 18.69 20.84
N ARG A 56 19.92 17.86 21.03
CA ARG A 56 19.41 16.85 20.11
C ARG A 56 18.90 17.46 18.81
N SER A 57 19.01 16.63 17.77
CA SER A 57 18.12 16.55 16.61
C SER A 57 16.67 16.97 16.88
N GLY A 58 16.06 17.71 15.95
CA GLY A 58 14.62 17.96 15.95
C GLY A 58 14.13 18.64 14.68
N HIS A 59 13.67 17.84 13.72
CA HIS A 59 12.85 18.29 12.60
C HIS A 59 11.41 18.53 13.11
N ARG A 60 10.98 19.80 13.09
CA ARG A 60 9.68 20.29 12.57
C ARG A 60 8.60 19.16 12.35
N LEU A 61 7.58 19.09 13.23
CA LEU A 61 6.32 18.28 13.22
C LEU A 61 5.26 18.64 12.13
N ALA A 62 4.53 17.75 11.48
CA ALA A 62 3.18 18.11 10.95
C ALA A 62 2.14 17.30 11.71
N VAL A 63 0.96 17.85 12.02
CA VAL A 63 -0.18 17.04 12.49
C VAL A 63 -1.43 17.22 11.62
N TYR A 64 -2.02 16.07 11.35
CA TYR A 64 -3.31 15.82 10.75
C TYR A 64 -4.24 15.25 11.83
N ALA A 65 -5.55 15.48 11.73
CA ALA A 65 -6.53 14.69 12.45
C ALA A 65 -7.79 14.43 11.62
N ARG A 66 -8.24 13.18 11.66
CA ARG A 66 -9.53 12.68 11.16
C ARG A 66 -10.10 11.76 12.22
N ILE A 67 -11.39 11.89 12.51
CA ILE A 67 -12.13 10.91 13.34
C ILE A 67 -12.30 9.63 12.53
N LYS A 68 -11.70 8.53 12.99
CA LYS A 68 -12.10 7.18 12.59
C LYS A 68 -13.26 6.80 13.52
N LYS A 69 -14.50 6.76 13.00
CA LYS A 69 -15.48 5.82 13.57
C LYS A 69 -14.87 4.44 13.33
N GLY A 70 -14.23 3.88 14.35
CA GLY A 70 -13.90 2.46 14.34
C GLY A 70 -15.21 1.71 14.21
N GLN A 71 -15.31 0.82 13.23
CA GLN A 71 -16.24 -0.28 13.38
C GLN A 71 -15.84 -0.97 14.69
N LYS A 72 -16.78 -1.10 15.63
CA LYS A 72 -16.65 -2.08 16.71
C LYS A 72 -16.22 -3.37 16.03
N HIS A 73 -15.04 -3.90 16.36
CA HIS A 73 -14.80 -5.30 16.10
C HIS A 73 -15.84 -6.03 16.94
N GLU A 74 -16.85 -6.61 16.29
CA GLU A 74 -17.66 -7.64 16.94
C GLU A 74 -16.68 -8.72 17.38
N TYR A 75 -16.73 -9.05 18.67
CA TYR A 75 -16.07 -10.24 19.18
C TYR A 75 -16.66 -11.42 18.37
N PRO A 76 -15.85 -12.14 17.58
CA PRO A 76 -16.37 -13.05 16.56
C PRO A 76 -16.89 -14.37 17.15
N TRP A 77 -16.89 -14.49 18.48
CA TRP A 77 -17.32 -15.67 19.19
C TRP A 77 -18.69 -15.40 19.83
N PRO A 78 -19.69 -16.27 19.63
CA PRO A 78 -20.90 -16.26 20.44
C PRO A 78 -20.52 -16.40 21.92
N ASP A 79 -21.24 -15.73 22.81
CA ASP A 79 -20.98 -15.79 24.26
C ASP A 79 -21.19 -17.23 24.82
N ASP A 80 -22.00 -18.06 24.14
CA ASP A 80 -22.24 -19.47 24.47
C ASP A 80 -21.79 -20.40 23.33
N ILE A 81 -20.70 -21.15 23.55
CA ILE A 81 -20.18 -22.17 22.62
C ILE A 81 -20.53 -23.55 23.17
N ASP A 82 -21.35 -24.35 22.46
CA ASP A 82 -21.62 -25.75 22.80
C ASP A 82 -20.42 -26.64 22.42
N PRO A 83 -19.75 -27.31 23.39
CA PRO A 83 -18.57 -28.13 23.12
C PRO A 83 -18.84 -29.45 22.38
N ASN A 84 -20.10 -29.86 22.17
CA ASN A 84 -20.45 -31.20 21.63
C ASN A 84 -21.11 -31.19 20.23
N MET A 85 -21.12 -30.07 19.51
CA MET A 85 -21.67 -30.00 18.15
C MET A 85 -20.72 -30.56 17.07
N LYS A 86 -21.25 -31.39 16.16
CA LYS A 86 -20.47 -32.17 15.16
C LYS A 86 -20.09 -31.40 13.87
N SER A 87 -20.54 -30.16 13.63
CA SER A 87 -20.22 -29.45 12.38
C SER A 87 -20.37 -27.92 12.45
N GLY A 88 -19.36 -27.18 11.95
CA GLY A 88 -19.60 -25.93 11.21
C GLY A 88 -19.25 -24.59 11.87
N HIS A 89 -18.81 -24.51 13.13
CA HIS A 89 -18.47 -23.20 13.73
C HIS A 89 -17.26 -22.53 13.05
N LEU A 90 -16.36 -23.29 12.43
CA LEU A 90 -15.17 -22.67 11.85
C LEU A 90 -15.38 -22.13 10.43
N SER A 91 -16.46 -22.51 9.74
CA SER A 91 -16.81 -21.94 8.43
C SER A 91 -17.46 -20.56 8.53
N TYR A 92 -18.06 -20.19 9.68
CA TYR A 92 -18.66 -18.85 9.83
C TYR A 92 -17.61 -17.75 10.04
N LEU A 93 -16.41 -18.10 10.54
CA LEU A 93 -15.31 -17.17 10.79
C LEU A 93 -14.52 -16.81 9.53
N SER A 94 -14.57 -17.67 8.50
CA SER A 94 -13.99 -17.36 7.21
C SER A 94 -14.81 -16.27 6.52
N HIS A 95 -14.17 -15.13 6.26
CA HIS A 95 -14.75 -14.07 5.45
C HIS A 95 -14.87 -14.49 3.96
N PHE A 96 -14.26 -15.62 3.60
CA PHE A 96 -14.27 -16.19 2.25
C PHE A 96 -15.50 -17.09 2.08
N LYS A 97 -16.62 -16.45 1.74
CA LYS A 97 -17.90 -17.13 1.46
C LYS A 97 -17.95 -17.63 0.01
N PRO A 98 -18.74 -18.68 -0.30
CA PRO A 98 -19.05 -19.04 -1.68
C PRO A 98 -19.56 -17.81 -2.45
N LEU A 99 -19.20 -17.72 -3.73
CA LEU A 99 -19.69 -16.63 -4.57
C LEU A 99 -21.21 -16.72 -4.68
N THR A 100 -21.90 -15.59 -4.49
CA THR A 100 -23.36 -15.50 -4.64
C THR A 100 -23.80 -15.67 -6.10
N GLU A 101 -22.92 -15.33 -7.04
CA GLU A 101 -23.15 -15.44 -8.48
C GLU A 101 -22.08 -16.34 -9.11
N LYS A 102 -22.46 -17.12 -10.13
CA LYS A 102 -21.48 -17.91 -10.89
C LYS A 102 -20.50 -16.97 -11.61
N PRO A 103 -19.20 -17.28 -11.63
CA PRO A 103 -18.22 -16.50 -12.39
C PRO A 103 -18.64 -16.41 -13.86
N LYS A 104 -18.47 -15.23 -14.45
CA LYS A 104 -18.76 -15.06 -15.88
C LYS A 104 -17.81 -15.94 -16.71
N PRO A 105 -18.29 -16.61 -17.76
CA PRO A 105 -17.39 -17.33 -18.66
C PRO A 105 -16.44 -16.32 -19.32
N VAL A 106 -15.15 -16.67 -19.36
CA VAL A 106 -14.09 -15.88 -19.97
C VAL A 106 -13.47 -16.74 -21.06
N THR A 107 -13.40 -16.20 -22.28
CA THR A 107 -12.75 -16.88 -23.40
C THR A 107 -11.35 -16.31 -23.59
N LEU A 108 -10.33 -17.18 -23.60
CA LEU A 108 -8.97 -16.78 -23.89
C LEU A 108 -8.78 -16.53 -25.39
N ALA A 109 -7.84 -15.64 -25.75
CA ALA A 109 -7.67 -15.23 -27.14
C ALA A 109 -7.38 -16.39 -28.11
N PHE A 110 -6.68 -17.43 -27.64
CA PHE A 110 -6.34 -18.61 -28.44
C PHE A 110 -7.48 -19.64 -28.54
N GLU A 111 -8.56 -19.49 -27.75
CA GLU A 111 -9.74 -20.35 -27.77
C GLU A 111 -10.80 -19.86 -28.77
N LYS A 112 -10.61 -18.69 -29.40
CA LYS A 112 -11.54 -18.15 -30.41
C LYS A 112 -11.94 -19.14 -31.50
N PRO A 113 -11.03 -19.96 -32.08
CA PRO A 113 -11.41 -20.96 -33.07
C PRO A 113 -12.40 -22.01 -32.54
N LEU A 114 -12.33 -22.34 -31.25
CA LEU A 114 -13.27 -23.26 -30.60
C LEU A 114 -14.63 -22.59 -30.41
N VAL A 115 -14.66 -21.33 -30.01
CA VAL A 115 -15.91 -20.56 -29.87
C VAL A 115 -16.62 -20.40 -31.21
N ASP A 116 -15.87 -20.23 -32.31
CA ASP A 116 -16.46 -20.14 -33.64
C ASP A 116 -17.05 -21.49 -34.11
N LEU A 117 -16.45 -22.62 -33.69
CA LEU A 117 -17.03 -23.96 -33.91
C LEU A 117 -18.27 -24.18 -33.06
N GLU A 118 -18.25 -23.77 -31.79
CA GLU A 118 -19.39 -23.87 -30.88
C GLU A 118 -20.58 -23.06 -31.40
N LYS A 119 -20.36 -21.83 -31.88
CA LYS A 119 -21.39 -21.01 -32.51
C LYS A 119 -22.00 -21.69 -33.72
N LYS A 120 -21.18 -22.30 -34.59
CA LYS A 120 -21.69 -23.07 -35.73
C LYS A 120 -22.56 -24.25 -35.30
N ILE A 121 -22.18 -24.96 -34.23
CA ILE A 121 -23.01 -26.04 -33.67
C ILE A 121 -24.36 -25.49 -33.19
N VAL A 122 -24.35 -24.36 -32.48
CA VAL A 122 -25.58 -23.70 -32.01
C VAL A 122 -26.45 -23.21 -33.17
N ASP A 123 -25.86 -22.60 -34.20
CA ASP A 123 -26.59 -22.11 -35.37
C ASP A 123 -27.22 -23.27 -36.17
N VAL A 124 -26.51 -24.38 -36.33
CA VAL A 124 -27.04 -25.59 -37.00
C VAL A 124 -28.16 -26.22 -36.18
N ARG A 125 -28.01 -26.30 -34.85
CA ARG A 125 -29.10 -26.76 -33.96
C ARG A 125 -30.33 -25.87 -34.07
N LYS A 126 -30.15 -24.55 -34.09
CA LYS A 126 -31.25 -23.59 -34.27
C LYS A 126 -31.93 -23.73 -35.62
N MET A 127 -31.16 -23.93 -36.69
CA MET A 127 -31.71 -24.21 -38.03
C MET A 127 -32.49 -25.54 -38.07
N ALA A 128 -32.04 -26.57 -37.36
CA ALA A 128 -32.78 -27.84 -37.24
C ALA A 128 -34.16 -27.61 -36.59
N GLU A 129 -34.21 -26.83 -35.51
CA GLU A 129 -35.45 -26.48 -34.81
C GLU A 129 -36.38 -25.62 -35.67
N GLU A 130 -35.85 -24.65 -36.42
CA GLU A 130 -36.64 -23.72 -37.25
C GLU A 130 -37.19 -24.39 -38.53
N THR A 131 -36.42 -25.29 -39.15
CA THR A 131 -36.80 -25.92 -40.42
C THR A 131 -37.48 -27.28 -40.26
N GLY A 132 -37.38 -27.90 -39.08
CA GLY A 132 -37.87 -29.26 -38.83
C GLY A 132 -37.10 -30.35 -39.59
N LEU A 133 -35.96 -30.01 -40.19
CA LEU A 133 -35.08 -30.93 -40.90
C LEU A 133 -34.08 -31.58 -39.94
N ASP A 134 -33.78 -32.86 -40.18
CA ASP A 134 -32.80 -33.61 -39.39
C ASP A 134 -31.37 -33.25 -39.81
N PHE A 135 -30.65 -32.57 -38.90
CA PHE A 135 -29.22 -32.27 -39.04
C PHE A 135 -28.35 -33.03 -38.03
N SER A 136 -28.86 -34.12 -37.43
CA SER A 136 -28.17 -34.85 -36.36
C SER A 136 -26.78 -35.34 -36.77
N GLU A 137 -26.60 -35.85 -37.99
CA GLU A 137 -25.29 -36.26 -38.48
C GLU A 137 -24.29 -35.10 -38.56
N GLN A 138 -24.74 -33.93 -39.03
CA GLN A 138 -23.90 -32.76 -39.19
C GLN A 138 -23.51 -32.17 -37.83
N ILE A 139 -24.45 -32.17 -36.88
CA ILE A 139 -24.22 -31.77 -35.49
C ILE A 139 -23.17 -32.71 -34.86
N ASN A 140 -23.35 -34.03 -34.97
CA ASN A 140 -22.39 -35.02 -34.45
C ASN A 140 -21.00 -34.85 -35.07
N LEU A 141 -20.91 -34.60 -36.38
CA LEU A 141 -19.64 -34.34 -37.05
C LEU A 141 -18.97 -33.06 -36.54
N LEU A 142 -19.72 -31.99 -36.33
CA LEU A 142 -19.20 -30.73 -35.78
C LEU A 142 -18.78 -30.87 -34.32
N GLU A 143 -19.54 -31.61 -33.50
CA GLU A 143 -19.20 -31.91 -32.12
C GLU A 143 -17.92 -32.74 -32.02
N ASN A 144 -17.78 -33.78 -32.83
CA ASN A 144 -16.55 -34.57 -32.89
C ASN A 144 -15.35 -33.72 -33.32
N LYS A 145 -15.53 -32.84 -34.32
CA LYS A 145 -14.49 -31.88 -34.73
C LYS A 145 -14.14 -30.90 -33.60
N TYR A 146 -15.14 -30.43 -32.86
CA TYR A 146 -14.93 -29.55 -31.71
C TYR A 146 -14.13 -30.26 -30.61
N GLN A 147 -14.50 -31.49 -30.24
CA GLN A 147 -13.80 -32.26 -29.22
C GLN A 147 -12.35 -32.57 -29.63
N GLN A 148 -12.13 -32.91 -30.89
CA GLN A 148 -10.78 -33.14 -31.42
C GLN A 148 -9.96 -31.84 -31.38
N ALA A 149 -10.51 -30.74 -31.88
CA ALA A 149 -9.84 -29.43 -31.86
C ALA A 149 -9.54 -28.95 -30.43
N LEU A 150 -10.46 -29.18 -29.49
CA LEU A 150 -10.28 -28.88 -28.07
C LEU A 150 -9.08 -29.66 -27.51
N LYS A 151 -9.06 -30.98 -27.73
CA LYS A 151 -7.96 -31.83 -27.29
C LYS A 151 -6.63 -31.43 -27.92
N ASP A 152 -6.61 -31.17 -29.22
CA ASP A 152 -5.39 -30.78 -29.95
C ASP A 152 -4.85 -29.43 -29.48
N LEU A 153 -5.73 -28.46 -29.20
CA LEU A 153 -5.35 -27.15 -28.69
C LEU A 153 -4.71 -27.22 -27.30
N TYR A 154 -5.34 -27.91 -26.35
CA TYR A 154 -4.84 -27.98 -24.97
C TYR A 154 -3.65 -28.92 -24.79
N THR A 155 -3.43 -29.87 -25.70
CA THR A 155 -2.23 -30.72 -25.70
C THR A 155 -0.98 -29.97 -26.21
N HIS A 156 -1.14 -29.03 -27.14
CA HIS A 156 -0.03 -28.31 -27.79
C HIS A 156 0.07 -26.84 -27.37
N LEU A 157 -0.22 -26.55 -26.09
CA LEU A 157 -0.13 -25.18 -25.57
C LEU A 157 1.31 -24.65 -25.54
N THR A 158 1.49 -23.47 -26.12
CA THR A 158 2.73 -22.69 -25.99
C THR A 158 2.90 -22.16 -24.56
N PRO A 159 4.14 -21.82 -24.13
CA PRO A 159 4.39 -21.28 -22.80
C PRO A 159 3.56 -20.04 -22.45
N ILE A 160 3.34 -19.14 -23.41
CA ILE A 160 2.53 -17.93 -23.19
C ILE A 160 1.04 -18.26 -23.07
N GLN A 161 0.54 -19.29 -23.76
CA GLN A 161 -0.84 -19.75 -23.60
C GLN A 161 -1.05 -20.40 -22.23
N ARG A 162 -0.09 -21.21 -21.74
CA ARG A 162 -0.11 -21.72 -20.36
C ARG A 162 -0.08 -20.59 -19.33
N LEU A 163 0.75 -19.57 -19.52
CA LEU A 163 0.73 -18.36 -18.68
C LEU A 163 -0.65 -17.68 -18.66
N ASN A 164 -1.32 -17.57 -19.80
CA ASN A 164 -2.67 -17.00 -19.87
C ASN A 164 -3.70 -17.85 -19.09
N ILE A 165 -3.57 -19.18 -19.11
CA ILE A 165 -4.39 -20.09 -18.29
C ILE A 165 -4.04 -19.95 -16.79
N ALA A 166 -2.76 -19.78 -16.44
CA ALA A 166 -2.32 -19.51 -15.07
C ALA A 166 -2.85 -18.17 -14.53
N ARG A 167 -3.06 -17.19 -15.41
CA ARG A 167 -3.63 -15.88 -15.12
C ARG A 167 -5.15 -15.82 -15.35
N HIS A 168 -5.80 -16.95 -15.60
CA HIS A 168 -7.22 -16.98 -15.90
C HIS A 168 -8.04 -16.37 -14.74
N PRO A 169 -8.99 -15.44 -14.99
CA PRO A 169 -9.72 -14.75 -13.91
C PRO A 169 -10.50 -15.68 -12.98
N ASN A 170 -10.97 -16.81 -13.50
CA ASN A 170 -11.70 -17.82 -12.73
C ASN A 170 -10.79 -18.97 -12.26
N ARG A 171 -9.46 -18.83 -12.35
CA ARG A 171 -8.54 -19.85 -11.82
C ARG A 171 -8.79 -20.00 -10.31
N PRO A 172 -8.93 -21.23 -9.78
CA PRO A 172 -9.19 -21.42 -8.36
C PRO A 172 -8.07 -20.83 -7.51
N THR A 173 -8.44 -20.11 -6.47
CA THR A 173 -7.50 -19.46 -5.55
C THR A 173 -7.08 -20.39 -4.42
N PHE A 174 -6.10 -19.99 -3.61
CA PHE A 174 -5.65 -20.76 -2.45
C PHE A 174 -6.79 -21.25 -1.55
N LEU A 175 -7.70 -20.35 -1.13
CA LEU A 175 -8.83 -20.73 -0.28
C LEU A 175 -9.85 -21.61 -0.98
N ASP A 176 -10.01 -21.51 -2.31
CA ASP A 176 -10.88 -22.44 -3.05
C ASP A 176 -10.33 -23.88 -2.95
N HIS A 177 -9.01 -24.06 -3.04
CA HIS A 177 -8.39 -25.38 -2.87
C HIS A 177 -8.45 -25.87 -1.43
N VAL A 178 -8.01 -25.05 -0.47
CA VAL A 178 -7.95 -25.43 0.95
C VAL A 178 -9.31 -25.85 1.49
N LEU A 179 -10.37 -25.08 1.20
CA LEU A 179 -11.72 -25.41 1.67
C LEU A 179 -12.30 -26.65 1.00
N ASN A 180 -11.81 -27.04 -0.18
CA ASN A 180 -12.24 -28.27 -0.88
C ASN A 180 -11.50 -29.52 -0.41
N ILE A 181 -10.30 -29.39 0.16
CA ILE A 181 -9.47 -30.54 0.59
C ILE A 181 -9.48 -30.77 2.10
N THR A 182 -9.89 -29.78 2.89
CA THR A 182 -9.84 -29.86 4.36
C THR A 182 -11.20 -30.13 4.98
N GLU A 183 -11.23 -30.95 6.05
CA GLU A 183 -12.49 -31.19 6.80
C GLU A 183 -12.74 -30.11 7.88
N LYS A 184 -11.66 -29.60 8.47
CA LYS A 184 -11.66 -28.49 9.43
C LYS A 184 -10.67 -27.44 8.95
N TRP A 185 -11.03 -26.17 9.06
CA TRP A 185 -10.20 -25.04 8.67
C TRP A 185 -10.28 -23.92 9.70
N VAL A 186 -9.14 -23.40 10.14
CA VAL A 186 -9.04 -22.22 11.00
C VAL A 186 -8.05 -21.24 10.39
N GLU A 187 -8.55 -20.11 9.89
CA GLU A 187 -7.70 -19.02 9.42
C GLU A 187 -7.00 -18.32 10.59
N LEU A 188 -5.72 -18.02 10.43
CA LEU A 188 -4.86 -17.35 11.40
C LEU A 188 -4.33 -16.05 10.80
N HIS A 189 -4.35 -14.99 11.59
CA HIS A 189 -4.13 -13.62 11.12
C HIS A 189 -2.96 -12.91 11.81
N GLY A 190 -2.37 -11.95 11.09
CA GLY A 190 -1.44 -10.95 11.60
C GLY A 190 0.03 -11.38 11.63
N ASP A 191 0.93 -10.41 11.63
CA ASP A 191 2.37 -10.65 11.79
C ASP A 191 2.89 -10.34 13.21
N ARG A 192 2.03 -9.82 14.09
CA ARG A 192 2.35 -9.29 15.44
C ARG A 192 3.20 -8.00 15.42
N ALA A 193 3.39 -7.37 14.27
CA ALA A 193 4.02 -6.06 14.10
C ALA A 193 3.03 -4.96 13.66
N GLY A 194 1.73 -5.29 13.57
CA GLY A 194 0.65 -4.31 13.46
C GLY A 194 -0.14 -4.38 12.16
N TYR A 195 0.11 -5.36 11.29
CA TYR A 195 -0.64 -5.52 10.04
C TYR A 195 -0.93 -6.99 9.72
N ASP A 196 -2.14 -7.26 9.24
CA ASP A 196 -2.51 -8.55 8.66
C ASP A 196 -2.60 -8.39 7.15
N ASP A 197 -1.57 -8.84 6.43
CA ASP A 197 -1.52 -8.68 4.98
C ASP A 197 -2.53 -9.59 4.29
N PRO A 198 -3.54 -9.04 3.59
CA PRO A 198 -4.59 -9.85 2.97
C PRO A 198 -4.07 -10.69 1.79
N ALA A 199 -2.93 -10.36 1.19
CA ALA A 199 -2.36 -11.11 0.05
C ALA A 199 -1.80 -12.49 0.44
N ILE A 200 -1.51 -12.72 1.72
CA ILE A 200 -1.12 -14.03 2.26
C ILE A 200 -2.21 -14.50 3.20
N VAL A 201 -2.69 -15.72 3.04
CA VAL A 201 -3.60 -16.35 4.00
C VAL A 201 -2.89 -17.52 4.66
N THR A 202 -3.10 -17.67 5.96
CA THR A 202 -2.50 -18.74 6.76
C THR A 202 -3.54 -19.40 7.62
N GLY A 203 -3.41 -20.68 7.93
CA GLY A 203 -4.35 -21.37 8.80
C GLY A 203 -4.02 -22.82 9.04
N ILE A 204 -4.70 -23.43 10.00
CA ILE A 204 -4.57 -24.86 10.30
C ILE A 204 -5.76 -25.58 9.68
N GLY A 205 -5.48 -26.65 8.96
CA GLY A 205 -6.52 -27.51 8.40
C GLY A 205 -6.23 -28.99 8.63
N SER A 206 -7.27 -29.82 8.56
CA SER A 206 -7.12 -31.28 8.57
C SER A 206 -7.33 -31.86 7.18
N ILE A 207 -6.53 -32.87 6.83
CA ILE A 207 -6.76 -33.75 5.67
C ILE A 207 -6.69 -35.19 6.18
N ASP A 208 -7.76 -35.95 6.00
CA ASP A 208 -7.88 -37.35 6.41
C ASP A 208 -7.47 -37.57 7.89
N GLY A 209 -7.87 -36.62 8.75
CA GLY A 209 -7.58 -36.64 10.19
C GLY A 209 -6.20 -36.16 10.60
N LYS A 210 -5.28 -35.87 9.67
CA LYS A 210 -3.95 -35.29 9.96
C LYS A 210 -3.99 -33.76 9.85
N SER A 211 -3.37 -33.07 10.80
CA SER A 211 -3.34 -31.60 10.82
C SER A 211 -2.12 -31.03 10.11
N TYR A 212 -2.33 -29.99 9.31
CA TYR A 212 -1.32 -29.29 8.54
C TYR A 212 -1.45 -27.79 8.74
N LEU A 213 -0.32 -27.08 8.69
CA LEU A 213 -0.32 -25.64 8.53
C LEU A 213 -0.32 -25.30 7.03
N PHE A 214 -1.31 -24.53 6.60
CA PHE A 214 -1.41 -24.02 5.24
C PHE A 214 -1.01 -22.55 5.18
N ILE A 215 -0.25 -22.18 4.15
CA ILE A 215 0.15 -20.81 3.86
C ILE A 215 0.01 -20.61 2.35
N GLY A 216 -0.62 -19.53 1.90
CA GLY A 216 -0.74 -19.33 0.46
C GLY A 216 -0.96 -17.89 0.05
N HIS A 217 -0.57 -17.60 -1.20
CA HIS A 217 -0.96 -16.37 -1.87
C HIS A 217 -2.46 -16.42 -2.17
N GLN A 218 -3.21 -15.42 -1.71
CA GLN A 218 -4.66 -15.35 -1.91
C GLN A 218 -4.99 -14.25 -2.92
N LYS A 219 -5.37 -14.65 -4.15
CA LYS A 219 -5.99 -13.73 -5.12
C LYS A 219 -7.46 -13.50 -4.80
N GLY A 220 -8.07 -12.50 -5.43
CA GLY A 220 -9.51 -12.30 -5.37
C GLY A 220 -10.23 -12.96 -6.54
N ARG A 221 -11.46 -13.45 -6.30
CA ARG A 221 -12.30 -14.05 -7.35
C ARG A 221 -13.02 -13.01 -8.23
N ASN A 222 -12.97 -11.74 -7.82
CA ASN A 222 -13.54 -10.61 -8.54
C ASN A 222 -12.67 -9.36 -8.32
N THR A 223 -12.94 -8.28 -9.06
CA THR A 223 -12.16 -7.03 -9.00
C THR A 223 -12.08 -6.44 -7.59
N LYS A 224 -13.17 -6.48 -6.83
CA LYS A 224 -13.22 -5.91 -5.47
C LYS A 224 -12.34 -6.73 -4.51
N GLU A 225 -12.46 -8.05 -4.55
CA GLU A 225 -11.60 -8.95 -3.77
C GLU A 225 -10.13 -8.82 -4.20
N ASN A 226 -9.85 -8.68 -5.51
CA ASN A 226 -8.48 -8.54 -6.02
C ASN A 226 -7.82 -7.27 -5.50
N ILE A 227 -8.52 -6.13 -5.49
CA ILE A 227 -8.00 -4.89 -4.90
C ILE A 227 -7.76 -5.07 -3.39
N GLN A 228 -8.69 -5.69 -2.67
CA GLN A 228 -8.54 -5.94 -1.23
C GLN A 228 -7.35 -6.84 -0.91
N ARG A 229 -7.14 -7.88 -1.72
CA ARG A 229 -6.06 -8.87 -1.58
C ARG A 229 -4.77 -8.46 -2.28
N ASN A 230 -4.69 -7.21 -2.75
CA ASN A 230 -3.55 -6.67 -3.48
C ASN A 230 -3.08 -7.56 -4.66
N PHE A 231 -4.02 -8.19 -5.36
CA PHE A 231 -3.78 -9.15 -6.45
C PHE A 231 -2.81 -10.28 -6.05
N ALA A 232 -2.82 -10.66 -4.77
CA ALA A 232 -1.91 -11.60 -4.16
C ALA A 232 -0.42 -11.21 -4.26
N MET A 233 -0.13 -9.91 -4.27
CA MET A 233 1.22 -9.36 -4.12
C MET A 233 1.46 -9.01 -2.66
N PRO A 234 2.23 -9.81 -1.90
CA PRO A 234 2.45 -9.56 -0.48
C PRO A 234 3.36 -8.37 -0.26
N THR A 235 3.06 -7.59 0.77
CA THR A 235 3.95 -6.64 1.42
C THR A 235 4.89 -7.39 2.39
N PRO A 236 5.88 -6.73 3.02
CA PRO A 236 6.80 -7.39 3.94
C PRO A 236 6.08 -8.06 5.12
N HIS A 237 4.97 -7.49 5.58
CA HIS A 237 4.15 -8.05 6.66
C HIS A 237 3.54 -9.41 6.28
N GLY A 238 3.21 -9.64 5.00
CA GLY A 238 2.71 -10.93 4.53
C GLY A 238 3.74 -12.04 4.68
N TYR A 239 5.00 -11.76 4.32
CA TYR A 239 6.10 -12.72 4.51
C TYR A 239 6.44 -12.93 5.98
N ARG A 240 6.43 -11.87 6.80
CA ARG A 240 6.62 -11.98 8.27
C ARG A 240 5.51 -12.78 8.94
N LYS A 241 4.25 -12.61 8.50
CA LYS A 241 3.13 -13.46 8.93
C LYS A 241 3.36 -14.91 8.54
N ALA A 242 3.73 -15.18 7.28
CA ALA A 242 4.03 -16.53 6.83
C ALA A 242 5.13 -17.17 7.69
N LEU A 243 6.25 -16.47 7.92
CA LEU A 243 7.33 -16.97 8.76
C LEU A 243 6.91 -17.21 10.21
N ARG A 244 6.14 -16.31 10.79
CA ARG A 244 5.58 -16.50 12.13
C ARG A 244 4.80 -17.81 12.21
N MET A 245 3.96 -18.07 11.22
CA MET A 245 3.19 -19.32 11.15
C MET A 245 4.10 -20.53 10.95
N MET A 246 5.08 -20.46 10.04
CA MET A 246 6.06 -21.53 9.84
C MET A 246 6.81 -21.90 11.13
N ARG A 247 7.20 -20.89 11.94
CA ARG A 247 7.81 -21.12 13.26
C ARG A 247 6.85 -21.78 14.26
N TYR A 248 5.56 -21.43 14.24
CA TYR A 248 4.57 -22.13 15.06
C TYR A 248 4.40 -23.58 14.62
N ALA A 249 4.34 -23.84 13.31
CA ALA A 249 4.29 -25.20 12.80
C ALA A 249 5.51 -26.01 13.23
N ASP A 250 6.71 -25.44 13.11
CA ASP A 250 7.95 -26.09 13.55
C ASP A 250 7.96 -26.40 15.05
N HIS A 251 7.54 -25.44 15.88
CA HIS A 251 7.46 -25.62 17.33
C HIS A 251 6.46 -26.71 17.74
N HIS A 252 5.31 -26.79 17.07
CA HIS A 252 4.24 -27.74 17.40
C HIS A 252 4.30 -29.04 16.60
N GLY A 253 5.24 -29.19 15.68
CA GLY A 253 5.39 -30.39 14.85
C GLY A 253 4.35 -30.53 13.73
N PHE A 254 3.72 -29.43 13.29
CA PHE A 254 2.79 -29.47 12.15
C PHE A 254 3.56 -29.47 10.82
N PRO A 255 3.32 -30.43 9.91
CA PRO A 255 3.78 -30.33 8.53
C PRO A 255 3.23 -29.07 7.84
N ILE A 256 4.01 -28.49 6.94
CA ILE A 256 3.70 -27.22 6.28
C ILE A 256 3.37 -27.47 4.80
N ILE A 257 2.26 -26.89 4.33
CA ILE A 257 1.86 -26.90 2.92
C ILE A 257 1.74 -25.46 2.45
N THR A 258 2.53 -25.09 1.45
CA THR A 258 2.49 -23.75 0.85
C THR A 258 1.90 -23.76 -0.55
N PHE A 259 1.14 -22.72 -0.88
CA PHE A 259 0.49 -22.53 -2.17
C PHE A 259 0.97 -21.24 -2.82
N ILE A 260 1.58 -21.37 -4.00
CA ILE A 260 2.13 -20.25 -4.74
C ILE A 260 1.18 -19.79 -5.84
N ASP A 261 0.74 -18.54 -5.75
CA ASP A 261 -0.05 -17.86 -6.78
C ASP A 261 0.09 -16.33 -6.70
N THR A 262 1.22 -15.81 -7.13
CA THR A 262 1.55 -14.38 -7.09
C THR A 262 2.26 -13.93 -8.37
N PRO A 263 1.94 -12.75 -8.92
CA PRO A 263 2.76 -12.16 -9.98
C PRO A 263 4.11 -11.63 -9.43
N GLY A 264 4.25 -11.51 -8.12
CA GLY A 264 5.47 -11.06 -7.45
C GLY A 264 5.20 -10.39 -6.11
N ALA A 265 6.27 -10.05 -5.39
CA ALA A 265 6.17 -9.23 -4.19
C ALA A 265 5.67 -7.82 -4.56
N PHE A 266 4.91 -7.17 -3.67
CA PHE A 266 4.42 -5.83 -3.94
C PHE A 266 5.59 -4.83 -4.00
N ALA A 267 5.71 -4.14 -5.13
CA ALA A 267 6.81 -3.23 -5.42
C ALA A 267 6.37 -1.77 -5.29
N ASP A 268 6.12 -1.33 -4.06
CA ASP A 268 5.84 0.06 -3.73
C ASP A 268 6.88 0.65 -2.77
N LEU A 269 6.93 1.99 -2.70
CA LEU A 269 7.90 2.71 -1.86
C LEU A 269 7.81 2.28 -0.39
N LYS A 270 6.59 2.07 0.11
CA LYS A 270 6.38 1.69 1.52
C LYS A 270 6.88 0.28 1.83
N SER A 271 6.71 -0.68 0.91
CA SER A 271 7.26 -2.03 1.09
C SER A 271 8.78 -2.02 1.12
N GLU A 272 9.42 -1.19 0.30
CA GLU A 272 10.88 -1.00 0.33
C GLU A 272 11.34 -0.38 1.66
N GLU A 273 10.71 0.71 2.12
CA GLU A 273 11.00 1.33 3.44
C GLU A 273 10.86 0.35 4.60
N LEU A 274 9.91 -0.59 4.50
CA LEU A 274 9.64 -1.61 5.51
C LEU A 274 10.48 -2.89 5.32
N GLY A 275 11.37 -2.95 4.34
CA GLY A 275 12.30 -4.06 4.16
C GLY A 275 11.71 -5.26 3.42
N GLN A 276 11.18 -5.07 2.21
CA GLN A 276 10.69 -6.17 1.36
C GLN A 276 11.76 -7.23 1.06
N GLY A 277 12.96 -6.78 0.69
CA GLY A 277 14.10 -7.69 0.48
C GLY A 277 14.50 -8.44 1.75
N GLU A 278 14.48 -7.76 2.91
CA GLU A 278 14.77 -8.37 4.21
C GLU A 278 13.75 -9.45 4.56
N ALA A 279 12.46 -9.15 4.46
CA ALA A 279 11.40 -10.10 4.80
C ALA A 279 11.45 -11.37 3.92
N ILE A 280 11.71 -11.21 2.62
CA ILE A 280 11.91 -12.35 1.71
C ILE A 280 13.17 -13.13 2.11
N ALA A 281 14.32 -12.48 2.25
CA ALA A 281 15.58 -13.15 2.58
C ALA A 281 15.52 -13.89 3.91
N HIS A 282 14.88 -13.28 4.92
CA HIS A 282 14.69 -13.87 6.23
C HIS A 282 13.80 -15.12 6.15
N ASN A 283 12.71 -15.10 5.37
CA ASN A 283 11.92 -16.31 5.14
C ASN A 283 12.75 -17.43 4.51
N LEU A 284 13.51 -17.13 3.44
CA LEU A 284 14.34 -18.13 2.77
C LEU A 284 15.32 -18.77 3.74
N ARG A 285 16.04 -17.97 4.52
CA ARG A 285 17.02 -18.45 5.51
C ARG A 285 16.37 -19.38 6.54
N GLU A 286 15.27 -18.96 7.13
CA GLU A 286 14.61 -19.73 8.21
C GLU A 286 13.98 -21.01 7.69
N MET A 287 13.41 -21.00 6.48
CA MET A 287 12.81 -22.18 5.87
C MET A 287 13.80 -23.34 5.70
N PHE A 288 15.11 -23.09 5.57
CA PHE A 288 16.10 -24.17 5.56
C PHE A 288 16.27 -24.87 6.91
N GLY A 289 15.98 -24.20 8.03
CA GLY A 289 16.17 -24.72 9.38
C GLY A 289 14.94 -25.40 10.01
N LEU A 290 13.78 -25.36 9.35
CA LEU A 290 12.53 -25.95 9.89
C LEU A 290 12.61 -27.48 9.90
N LYS A 291 12.36 -28.09 11.05
CA LYS A 291 12.46 -29.52 11.36
C LYS A 291 11.25 -30.32 10.87
N VAL A 292 10.16 -29.64 10.53
CA VAL A 292 8.96 -30.24 9.95
C VAL A 292 9.06 -30.36 8.41
N PRO A 293 8.38 -31.34 7.79
CA PRO A 293 8.34 -31.45 6.34
C PRO A 293 7.53 -30.31 5.71
N ILE A 294 8.01 -29.82 4.56
CA ILE A 294 7.39 -28.72 3.81
C ILE A 294 7.12 -29.18 2.38
N ILE A 295 5.90 -28.94 1.89
CA ILE A 295 5.51 -29.11 0.49
C ILE A 295 5.05 -27.77 -0.06
N THR A 296 5.56 -27.40 -1.24
CA THR A 296 5.10 -26.24 -2.01
C THR A 296 4.32 -26.69 -3.23
N ILE A 297 3.21 -26.02 -3.54
CA ILE A 297 2.43 -26.26 -4.76
C ILE A 297 2.23 -24.93 -5.49
N VAL A 298 2.75 -24.82 -6.70
CA VAL A 298 2.47 -23.68 -7.59
C VAL A 298 1.13 -23.93 -8.26
N ILE A 299 0.09 -23.21 -7.85
CA ILE A 299 -1.26 -23.37 -8.37
C ILE A 299 -1.59 -22.38 -9.49
N GLY A 300 -0.84 -21.29 -9.63
CA GLY A 300 -1.06 -20.33 -10.71
C GLY A 300 0.26 -19.73 -11.19
N GLU A 301 0.52 -18.49 -10.77
CA GLU A 301 1.74 -17.79 -11.15
C GLU A 301 2.77 -17.83 -10.02
N GLY A 302 4.00 -18.23 -10.33
CA GLY A 302 5.15 -18.16 -9.43
C GLY A 302 6.03 -16.96 -9.80
N GLY A 303 5.72 -15.79 -9.27
CA GLY A 303 6.47 -14.56 -9.55
C GLY A 303 7.70 -14.37 -8.66
N SER A 304 8.89 -14.64 -9.22
CA SER A 304 10.18 -14.18 -8.69
C SER A 304 10.41 -14.50 -7.20
N GLY A 305 11.15 -13.64 -6.49
CA GLY A 305 11.43 -13.76 -5.06
C GLY A 305 10.17 -13.75 -4.17
N GLY A 306 9.07 -13.15 -4.64
CA GLY A 306 7.82 -13.13 -3.87
C GLY A 306 7.12 -14.49 -3.80
N ALA A 307 7.25 -15.29 -4.86
CA ALA A 307 6.87 -16.70 -4.83
C ALA A 307 7.87 -17.53 -4.01
N LEU A 308 9.18 -17.31 -4.23
CA LEU A 308 10.24 -18.07 -3.56
C LEU A 308 10.23 -17.91 -2.03
N ALA A 309 9.77 -16.77 -1.51
CA ALA A 309 9.69 -16.46 -0.08
C ALA A 309 8.84 -17.44 0.76
N ILE A 310 7.99 -18.26 0.12
CA ILE A 310 7.28 -19.38 0.75
C ILE A 310 7.51 -20.70 0.01
N GLY A 311 8.53 -20.76 -0.86
CA GLY A 311 8.80 -21.85 -1.79
C GLY A 311 9.94 -22.78 -1.40
N CYS A 312 10.70 -22.47 -0.35
CA CYS A 312 11.83 -23.28 0.13
C CYS A 312 11.39 -24.57 0.83
N ALA A 313 10.95 -25.56 0.05
CA ALA A 313 10.33 -26.79 0.53
C ALA A 313 11.13 -28.06 0.24
N ASN A 314 10.82 -29.15 0.96
CA ASN A 314 11.33 -30.48 0.67
C ASN A 314 10.88 -30.93 -0.73
N LYS A 315 9.57 -30.80 -1.02
CA LYS A 315 9.02 -31.08 -2.35
C LYS A 315 8.27 -29.87 -2.91
N LEU A 316 8.42 -29.63 -4.21
CA LEU A 316 7.75 -28.57 -4.96
C LEU A 316 7.02 -29.21 -6.14
N PHE A 317 5.71 -29.07 -6.16
CA PHE A 317 4.86 -29.50 -7.26
C PHE A 317 4.29 -28.30 -8.00
N MET A 318 3.89 -28.51 -9.24
CA MET A 318 3.23 -27.48 -10.05
C MET A 318 1.98 -28.06 -10.69
N LEU A 319 0.89 -27.29 -10.69
CA LEU A 319 -0.23 -27.62 -11.59
C LEU A 319 0.25 -27.53 -13.05
N GLU A 320 -0.36 -28.32 -13.93
CA GLU A 320 0.09 -28.49 -15.32
C GLU A 320 0.24 -27.17 -16.09
N ASN A 321 -0.69 -26.24 -15.90
CA ASN A 321 -0.67 -24.93 -16.55
C ASN A 321 -0.06 -23.83 -15.69
N ALA A 322 0.41 -24.14 -14.48
CA ALA A 322 1.11 -23.18 -13.64
C ALA A 322 2.48 -22.83 -14.23
N VAL A 323 2.96 -21.64 -13.88
CA VAL A 323 4.25 -21.12 -14.32
C VAL A 323 5.09 -20.69 -13.14
N PHE A 324 6.41 -20.78 -13.26
CA PHE A 324 7.34 -20.28 -12.24
C PHE A 324 8.54 -19.62 -12.93
N TYR A 325 8.87 -18.39 -12.55
CA TYR A 325 9.88 -17.60 -13.27
C TYR A 325 10.61 -16.60 -12.38
N VAL A 326 11.80 -16.19 -12.81
CA VAL A 326 12.62 -15.16 -12.12
C VAL A 326 12.11 -13.73 -12.36
N ALA A 327 11.59 -13.45 -13.56
CA ALA A 327 10.98 -12.19 -13.94
C ALA A 327 9.82 -12.47 -14.90
N SER A 328 8.79 -11.63 -14.88
CA SER A 328 7.65 -11.83 -15.77
C SER A 328 8.10 -11.76 -17.23
N PRO A 329 7.48 -12.54 -18.15
CA PRO A 329 7.85 -12.50 -19.56
C PRO A 329 7.77 -11.09 -20.15
N GLU A 330 6.83 -10.27 -19.69
CA GLU A 330 6.71 -8.87 -20.08
C GLU A 330 7.90 -8.02 -19.63
N ALA A 331 8.34 -8.16 -18.37
CA ALA A 331 9.49 -7.44 -17.84
C ALA A 331 10.80 -7.88 -18.52
N CYS A 332 10.97 -9.19 -18.70
CA CYS A 332 12.11 -9.75 -19.42
C CYS A 332 12.17 -9.25 -20.87
N ALA A 333 11.01 -9.20 -21.55
CA ALA A 333 10.88 -8.68 -22.90
C ALA A 333 11.24 -7.19 -23.00
N ALA A 334 10.76 -6.38 -22.05
CA ALA A 334 11.08 -4.96 -21.98
C ALA A 334 12.57 -4.68 -21.76
N ILE A 335 13.28 -5.54 -21.01
CA ILE A 335 14.71 -5.35 -20.74
C ILE A 335 15.57 -5.86 -21.90
N LEU A 336 15.38 -7.11 -22.33
CA LEU A 336 16.26 -7.76 -23.30
C LEU A 336 15.94 -7.39 -24.76
N TRP A 337 14.67 -7.16 -25.07
CA TRP A 337 14.21 -6.83 -26.44
C TRP A 337 13.71 -5.39 -26.57
N LYS A 338 13.73 -4.59 -25.50
CA LYS A 338 13.22 -3.20 -25.49
C LYS A 338 11.77 -3.09 -26.00
N SER A 339 11.00 -4.18 -25.88
CA SER A 339 9.62 -4.26 -26.34
C SER A 339 8.86 -5.32 -25.54
N SER A 340 7.78 -4.90 -24.87
CA SER A 340 6.88 -5.82 -24.15
C SER A 340 6.15 -6.80 -25.07
N GLN A 341 6.02 -6.46 -26.36
CA GLN A 341 5.40 -7.35 -27.35
C GLN A 341 6.20 -8.63 -27.59
N ALA A 342 7.48 -8.66 -27.22
CA ALA A 342 8.31 -9.86 -27.29
C ALA A 342 8.08 -10.83 -26.11
N ALA A 343 7.06 -10.62 -25.26
CA ALA A 343 6.72 -11.50 -24.14
C ALA A 343 6.55 -12.99 -24.51
N PRO A 344 5.91 -13.37 -25.63
CA PRO A 344 5.83 -14.79 -26.04
C PRO A 344 7.22 -15.42 -26.23
N LYS A 345 8.12 -14.69 -26.91
CA LYS A 345 9.50 -15.11 -27.13
C LYS A 345 10.28 -15.20 -25.81
N ALA A 346 10.07 -14.24 -24.91
CA ALA A 346 10.69 -14.26 -23.58
C ALA A 346 10.22 -15.47 -22.76
N ALA A 347 8.92 -15.78 -22.75
CA ALA A 347 8.36 -16.94 -22.04
C ALA A 347 8.98 -18.27 -22.52
N GLU A 348 9.16 -18.44 -23.82
CA GLU A 348 9.83 -19.62 -24.40
C GLU A 348 11.30 -19.74 -24.00
N LYS A 349 12.03 -18.62 -23.96
CA LYS A 349 13.46 -18.60 -23.59
C LYS A 349 13.68 -18.78 -22.09
N LEU A 350 12.77 -18.27 -21.27
CA LEU A 350 12.81 -18.42 -19.82
C LEU A 350 12.40 -19.82 -19.34
N LYS A 351 11.73 -20.62 -20.19
CA LYS A 351 11.37 -22.02 -19.88
C LYS A 351 10.54 -22.15 -18.59
N ILE A 352 9.49 -21.34 -18.51
CA ILE A 352 8.70 -21.09 -17.29
C ILE A 352 7.66 -22.17 -16.95
N THR A 353 7.47 -23.19 -17.79
CA THR A 353 6.37 -24.15 -17.68
C THR A 353 6.70 -25.30 -16.73
N ALA A 354 5.68 -25.91 -16.12
CA ALA A 354 5.84 -27.04 -15.20
C ALA A 354 6.69 -28.19 -15.79
N THR A 355 6.48 -28.52 -17.07
CA THR A 355 7.26 -29.56 -17.78
C THR A 355 8.75 -29.25 -17.85
N GLU A 356 9.12 -28.03 -18.24
CA GLU A 356 10.52 -27.63 -18.35
C GLU A 356 11.18 -27.55 -16.97
N LEU A 357 10.46 -27.06 -15.96
CA LEU A 357 10.97 -26.96 -14.59
C LEU A 357 11.14 -28.32 -13.90
N CYS A 358 10.29 -29.31 -14.21
CA CYS A 358 10.51 -30.70 -13.80
C CYS A 358 11.73 -31.29 -14.51
N ARG A 359 11.89 -31.02 -15.81
CA ARG A 359 13.08 -31.44 -16.58
C ARG A 359 14.37 -30.87 -15.99
N PHE A 360 14.35 -29.63 -15.50
CA PHE A 360 15.47 -29.01 -14.79
C PHE A 360 15.61 -29.42 -13.32
N LYS A 361 14.76 -30.33 -12.82
CA LYS A 361 14.73 -30.79 -11.42
C LYS A 361 14.53 -29.64 -10.41
N ILE A 362 13.91 -28.55 -10.83
CA ILE A 362 13.47 -27.45 -9.95
C ILE A 362 12.15 -27.83 -9.26
N ALA A 363 11.24 -28.44 -10.02
CA ALA A 363 10.01 -29.04 -9.52
C ALA A 363 10.15 -30.57 -9.48
N ASP A 364 9.52 -31.21 -8.51
CA ASP A 364 9.56 -32.66 -8.27
C ASP A 364 8.43 -33.42 -8.98
N GLY A 365 7.41 -32.71 -9.48
CA GLY A 365 6.31 -33.32 -10.21
C GLY A 365 5.25 -32.33 -10.68
N ILE A 366 4.40 -32.83 -11.57
CA ILE A 366 3.29 -32.10 -12.17
C ILE A 366 1.99 -32.70 -11.66
N ILE A 367 1.07 -31.86 -11.23
CA ILE A 367 -0.30 -32.22 -10.89
C ILE A 367 -1.18 -31.93 -12.12
N PRO A 368 -1.89 -32.92 -12.67
CA PRO A 368 -2.68 -32.75 -13.88
C PRO A 368 -3.85 -31.78 -13.63
N GLU A 369 -4.24 -31.06 -14.69
CA GLU A 369 -5.46 -30.24 -14.70
C GLU A 369 -6.54 -30.91 -15.58
N PRO A 370 -7.83 -30.62 -15.38
CA PRO A 370 -8.87 -31.00 -16.32
C PRO A 370 -8.58 -30.44 -17.72
N LEU A 371 -9.14 -31.06 -18.76
CA LEU A 371 -9.08 -30.50 -20.11
C LEU A 371 -9.71 -29.10 -20.09
N GLY A 372 -8.97 -28.09 -20.53
CA GLY A 372 -9.36 -26.68 -20.40
C GLY A 372 -8.65 -25.92 -19.27
N GLY A 373 -8.16 -26.63 -18.26
CA GLY A 373 -7.44 -26.08 -17.10
C GLY A 373 -8.25 -26.16 -15.79
N ALA A 374 -7.60 -25.80 -14.68
CA ALA A 374 -8.09 -25.97 -13.32
C ALA A 374 -9.44 -25.30 -13.02
N HIS A 375 -9.81 -24.26 -13.78
CA HIS A 375 -11.05 -23.51 -13.60
C HIS A 375 -12.28 -24.25 -14.15
N ILE A 376 -12.09 -25.27 -14.99
CA ILE A 376 -13.18 -26.10 -15.52
C ILE A 376 -13.76 -27.01 -14.44
N ASP A 377 -12.90 -27.67 -13.67
CA ASP A 377 -13.29 -28.45 -12.51
C ASP A 377 -12.36 -28.17 -11.31
N PRO A 378 -12.67 -27.11 -10.53
CA PRO A 378 -11.92 -26.74 -9.34
C PRO A 378 -11.92 -27.83 -8.27
N THR A 379 -13.02 -28.56 -8.13
CA THR A 379 -13.18 -29.62 -7.12
C THR A 379 -12.27 -30.79 -7.45
N TRP A 380 -12.31 -31.28 -8.69
CA TRP A 380 -11.43 -32.36 -9.14
C TRP A 380 -9.96 -31.97 -9.01
N THR A 381 -9.59 -30.75 -9.43
CA THR A 381 -8.21 -30.25 -9.31
C THR A 381 -7.75 -30.23 -7.85
N SER A 382 -8.63 -29.80 -6.94
CA SER A 382 -8.37 -29.81 -5.50
C SER A 382 -8.15 -31.24 -4.98
N GLN A 383 -8.93 -32.22 -5.44
CA GLN A 383 -8.70 -33.61 -5.05
C GLN A 383 -7.36 -34.16 -5.58
N GLN A 384 -6.94 -33.80 -6.79
CA GLN A 384 -5.60 -34.18 -7.29
C GLN A 384 -4.47 -33.57 -6.44
N ILE A 385 -4.65 -32.32 -6.00
CA ILE A 385 -3.75 -31.67 -5.03
C ILE A 385 -3.72 -32.46 -3.71
N LYS A 386 -4.87 -32.84 -3.15
CA LYS A 386 -4.97 -33.65 -1.92
C LYS A 386 -4.22 -34.99 -2.05
N VAL A 387 -4.40 -35.70 -3.16
CA VAL A 387 -3.71 -36.97 -3.44
C VAL A 387 -2.19 -36.76 -3.47
N MET A 388 -1.71 -35.73 -4.17
CA MET A 388 -0.28 -35.43 -4.25
C MET A 388 0.32 -35.06 -2.89
N ILE A 389 -0.38 -34.22 -2.11
CA ILE A 389 0.01 -33.86 -0.73
C ILE A 389 0.14 -35.13 0.12
N SER A 390 -0.87 -36.00 0.10
CA SER A 390 -0.91 -37.20 0.93
C SER A 390 0.25 -38.13 0.64
N LYS A 391 0.50 -38.41 -0.65
CA LYS A 391 1.63 -39.24 -1.10
C LYS A 391 2.98 -38.65 -0.68
N ALA A 392 3.19 -37.37 -0.96
CA ALA A 392 4.45 -36.71 -0.65
C ALA A 392 4.69 -36.58 0.86
N MET A 393 3.65 -36.35 1.66
CA MET A 393 3.77 -36.31 3.12
C MET A 393 4.04 -37.70 3.71
N GLU A 394 3.47 -38.76 3.14
CA GLU A 394 3.77 -40.14 3.54
C GLU A 394 5.25 -40.48 3.28
N GLU A 395 5.78 -40.10 2.11
CA GLU A 395 7.20 -40.27 1.79
C GLU A 395 8.11 -39.48 2.74
N LEU A 396 7.78 -38.21 3.02
CA LEU A 396 8.58 -37.36 3.91
C LEU A 396 8.46 -37.76 5.38
N ALA A 397 7.36 -38.38 5.81
CA ALA A 397 7.17 -38.84 7.18
C ALA A 397 8.08 -40.04 7.54
N GLN A 398 8.65 -40.73 6.56
CA GLN A 398 9.64 -41.80 6.78
C GLN A 398 11.05 -41.26 7.08
N MET A 399 11.28 -39.96 6.93
CA MET A 399 12.56 -39.32 7.21
C MET A 399 12.57 -38.78 8.63
N ASP A 400 13.69 -38.96 9.33
CA ASP A 400 13.93 -38.24 10.58
C ASP A 400 14.26 -36.76 10.31
N THR A 401 14.39 -35.96 11.37
CA THR A 401 14.62 -34.52 11.26
C THR A 401 15.91 -34.19 10.51
N ASP A 402 17.01 -34.91 10.77
CA ASP A 402 18.29 -34.64 10.13
C ASP A 402 18.24 -34.99 8.64
N ALA A 403 17.59 -36.10 8.28
CA ALA A 403 17.33 -36.47 6.90
C ALA A 403 16.42 -35.45 6.20
N LEU A 404 15.38 -34.91 6.85
CA LEU A 404 14.51 -33.86 6.29
C LEU A 404 15.27 -32.57 5.98
N LEU A 405 16.12 -32.12 6.92
CA LEU A 405 16.94 -30.93 6.74
C LEU A 405 17.97 -31.13 5.63
N SER A 406 18.66 -32.28 5.63
CA SER A 406 19.63 -32.65 4.61
C SER A 406 18.98 -32.77 3.23
N HIS A 407 17.82 -33.41 3.12
CA HIS A 407 17.05 -33.50 1.88
C HIS A 407 16.73 -32.12 1.31
N ARG A 408 16.24 -31.20 2.14
CA ARG A 408 15.94 -29.83 1.71
C ARG A 408 17.21 -29.10 1.29
N HIS A 409 18.28 -29.18 2.09
CA HIS A 409 19.55 -28.53 1.78
C HIS A 409 20.13 -29.01 0.44
N LEU A 410 20.25 -30.32 0.25
CA LEU A 410 20.82 -30.93 -0.95
C LEU A 410 20.01 -30.62 -2.20
N LYS A 411 18.67 -30.62 -2.11
CA LYS A 411 17.80 -30.21 -3.21
C LYS A 411 18.18 -28.84 -3.76
N PHE A 412 18.28 -27.83 -2.89
CA PHE A 412 18.63 -26.47 -3.34
C PHE A 412 20.11 -26.34 -3.70
N ARG A 413 21.01 -27.06 -3.02
CA ARG A 413 22.45 -27.01 -3.30
C ARG A 413 22.81 -27.57 -4.68
N ALA A 414 22.00 -28.49 -5.21
CA ALA A 414 22.13 -29.07 -6.54
C ALA A 414 21.59 -28.18 -7.67
N LEU A 415 20.89 -27.08 -7.36
CA LEU A 415 20.36 -26.16 -8.37
C LEU A 415 21.47 -25.26 -8.93
N GLY A 416 21.58 -25.24 -10.26
CA GLY A 416 22.54 -24.41 -11.00
C GLY A 416 23.40 -25.24 -11.94
N GLY A 417 23.79 -24.65 -13.06
CA GLY A 417 24.73 -25.24 -14.02
C GLY A 417 25.89 -24.29 -14.25
N PHE A 418 27.11 -24.78 -14.08
CA PHE A 418 28.34 -24.04 -14.33
C PHE A 418 29.40 -24.99 -14.93
N LEU A 419 30.38 -24.42 -15.64
CA LEU A 419 31.50 -25.18 -16.20
C LEU A 419 32.72 -25.00 -15.29
N GLU A 420 33.23 -26.10 -14.73
CA GLU A 420 34.49 -26.13 -13.97
C GLU A 420 35.68 -25.95 -14.92
N GLY A 421 36.72 -25.21 -14.52
CA GLY A 421 37.99 -25.12 -15.26
C GLY A 421 37.99 -24.31 -16.57
N ALA A 422 36.98 -23.47 -16.81
CA ALA A 422 37.08 -22.46 -17.87
C ALA A 422 38.07 -21.37 -17.44
N ASP A 423 39.08 -21.08 -18.27
CA ASP A 423 39.93 -19.91 -18.10
C ASP A 423 39.06 -18.65 -18.14
N VAL A 424 38.78 -18.09 -16.96
CA VAL A 424 38.15 -16.78 -16.86
C VAL A 424 39.24 -15.77 -17.22
N GLU A 425 39.20 -15.24 -18.44
CA GLU A 425 40.04 -14.10 -18.81
C GLU A 425 39.92 -13.04 -17.70
N PRO A 426 41.00 -12.73 -16.96
CA PRO A 426 40.91 -12.00 -15.70
C PRO A 426 40.39 -10.57 -15.85
N GLU A 427 40.35 -10.05 -17.08
CA GLU A 427 39.71 -8.77 -17.36
C GLU A 427 39.09 -8.77 -18.76
N LYS A 428 37.78 -9.03 -18.86
CA LYS A 428 37.03 -8.38 -19.94
C LYS A 428 36.99 -6.89 -19.61
N LYS A 429 37.94 -6.13 -20.16
CA LYS A 429 37.83 -4.67 -20.26
C LYS A 429 36.54 -4.35 -21.00
N ARG A 430 35.46 -4.18 -20.25
CA ARG A 430 34.25 -3.56 -20.77
C ARG A 430 34.66 -2.15 -21.11
N ASN A 431 34.94 -1.90 -22.39
CA ASN A 431 34.90 -0.57 -22.96
C ASN A 431 33.44 -0.10 -22.89
N MET A 432 33.00 0.25 -21.69
CA MET A 432 31.98 1.25 -21.47
C MET A 432 32.60 2.55 -21.99
N LYS A 433 32.70 2.71 -23.32
CA LYS A 433 32.88 4.05 -23.89
C LYS A 433 31.80 4.86 -23.22
N LYS A 434 32.17 5.84 -22.40
CA LYS A 434 31.25 6.93 -22.06
C LYS A 434 30.76 7.38 -23.42
N LYS A 435 29.50 7.12 -23.71
CA LYS A 435 28.87 7.69 -24.88
C LYS A 435 29.00 9.17 -24.58
N GLU A 436 29.95 9.85 -25.23
CA GLU A 436 30.03 11.30 -25.22
C GLU A 436 28.69 11.70 -25.81
N ALA A 437 27.75 11.94 -24.89
CA ALA A 437 26.45 12.42 -25.21
C ALA A 437 26.78 13.76 -25.85
N ASN A 438 26.61 13.83 -27.17
CA ASN A 438 26.99 15.00 -27.94
C ASN A 438 26.23 16.16 -27.33
N VAL A 439 26.90 16.93 -26.46
CA VAL A 439 26.23 17.82 -25.52
C VAL A 439 25.45 18.85 -26.31
N SER A 440 25.96 19.23 -27.49
CA SER A 440 25.29 20.05 -28.49
C SER A 440 23.93 19.51 -28.97
N LYS A 441 23.80 18.19 -29.12
CA LYS A 441 22.57 17.54 -29.57
C LYS A 441 21.58 17.35 -28.42
N LEU A 442 22.06 17.02 -27.22
CA LEU A 442 21.22 17.01 -26.01
C LEU A 442 20.77 18.41 -25.60
N THR A 443 21.61 19.44 -25.74
CA THR A 443 21.22 20.82 -25.47
C THR A 443 20.23 21.32 -26.50
N ALA A 444 20.40 20.98 -27.78
CA ALA A 444 19.41 21.32 -28.81
C ALA A 444 18.07 20.59 -28.60
N ASP A 445 18.11 19.30 -28.26
CA ASP A 445 16.89 18.52 -27.96
C ASP A 445 16.22 19.01 -26.67
N LEU A 446 16.99 19.34 -25.62
CA LEU A 446 16.49 19.93 -24.38
C LEU A 446 15.98 21.37 -24.58
N GLU A 447 16.62 22.19 -25.41
CA GLU A 447 16.15 23.54 -25.73
C GLU A 447 14.85 23.48 -26.52
N LEU A 448 14.73 22.54 -27.46
CA LEU A 448 13.51 22.31 -28.23
C LEU A 448 12.39 21.73 -27.37
N GLU A 449 12.71 20.86 -26.42
CA GLU A 449 11.78 20.31 -25.44
C GLU A 449 11.40 21.34 -24.36
N ILE A 450 12.31 22.22 -23.95
CA ILE A 450 12.04 23.38 -23.07
C ILE A 450 11.20 24.41 -23.79
N ASP A 451 11.42 24.68 -25.08
CA ASP A 451 10.57 25.59 -25.87
C ASP A 451 9.20 24.99 -26.17
N ASN A 452 9.11 23.67 -26.34
CA ASN A 452 7.83 22.96 -26.41
C ASN A 452 7.12 22.95 -25.05
N LEU A 453 7.84 22.82 -23.94
CA LEU A 453 7.30 22.93 -22.58
C LEU A 453 6.94 24.37 -22.22
N LYS A 454 7.66 25.38 -22.71
CA LYS A 454 7.31 26.81 -22.56
C LYS A 454 6.11 27.17 -23.42
N ARG A 455 5.99 26.61 -24.63
CA ARG A 455 4.78 26.72 -25.46
C ARG A 455 3.60 26.03 -24.80
N ALA A 456 3.74 24.79 -24.34
CA ALA A 456 2.71 24.07 -23.59
C ALA A 456 2.38 24.76 -22.25
N ALA A 457 3.34 25.38 -21.57
CA ALA A 457 3.13 26.15 -20.35
C ALA A 457 2.52 27.53 -20.62
N ASN A 458 2.75 28.14 -21.78
CA ASN A 458 2.07 29.38 -22.20
C ASN A 458 0.65 29.10 -22.70
N GLU A 459 0.41 27.96 -23.37
CA GLU A 459 -0.91 27.42 -23.68
C GLU A 459 -1.66 27.06 -22.39
N ALA A 460 -0.99 26.47 -21.39
CA ALA A 460 -1.55 26.20 -20.06
C ALA A 460 -1.65 27.44 -19.15
N LYS A 461 -0.89 28.52 -19.42
CA LYS A 461 -1.04 29.83 -18.76
C LYS A 461 -2.14 30.70 -19.40
N GLY A 462 -2.53 30.40 -20.64
CA GLY A 462 -3.76 30.89 -21.29
C GLY A 462 -5.01 30.08 -20.95
N GLN A 463 -4.84 28.90 -20.31
CA GLN A 463 -5.94 28.07 -19.81
C GLN A 463 -5.64 27.61 -18.38
N SER A 464 -5.90 28.49 -17.43
CA SER A 464 -6.01 28.08 -16.02
C SER A 464 -7.24 27.18 -15.85
N SER A 465 -7.05 25.85 -15.84
CA SER A 465 -7.80 24.93 -14.98
C SER A 465 -7.37 23.47 -15.18
N GLY A 466 -6.70 22.87 -14.18
CA GLY A 466 -7.02 21.46 -13.86
C GLY A 466 -8.51 21.38 -13.55
N PRO A 467 -9.22 20.27 -13.83
CA PRO A 467 -10.65 20.26 -14.16
C PRO A 467 -11.46 21.10 -13.18
N VAL A 468 -11.64 22.38 -13.52
CA VAL A 468 -12.61 23.23 -12.90
C VAL A 468 -13.86 22.80 -13.61
N ILE A 469 -14.74 22.09 -12.90
CA ILE A 469 -16.11 21.93 -13.35
C ILE A 469 -16.66 23.36 -13.35
N THR A 470 -16.60 24.02 -14.51
CA THR A 470 -17.08 25.39 -14.70
C THR A 470 -18.57 25.40 -14.38
N LYS A 471 -19.10 26.51 -13.83
CA LYS A 471 -20.56 26.62 -13.59
C LYS A 471 -21.35 26.30 -14.87
N GLU A 472 -20.80 26.68 -16.03
CA GLU A 472 -21.30 26.36 -17.37
C GLU A 472 -21.31 24.85 -17.66
N ALA A 473 -20.29 24.09 -17.27
CA ALA A 473 -20.28 22.63 -17.42
C ALA A 473 -21.30 21.94 -16.51
N ILE A 474 -21.55 22.49 -15.31
CA ILE A 474 -22.60 22.01 -14.40
C ILE A 474 -23.98 22.32 -14.98
N GLU A 475 -24.20 23.51 -15.52
CA GLU A 475 -25.46 23.88 -16.17
C GLU A 475 -25.71 23.04 -17.43
N LYS A 476 -24.68 22.78 -18.23
CA LYS A 476 -24.79 21.86 -19.37
C LYS A 476 -25.14 20.44 -18.93
N LEU A 477 -24.54 19.94 -17.85
CA LEU A 477 -24.88 18.64 -17.27
C LEU A 477 -26.33 18.62 -16.75
N ARG A 478 -26.81 19.70 -16.13
CA ARG A 478 -28.20 19.84 -15.68
C ARG A 478 -29.18 19.82 -16.85
N LEU A 479 -28.91 20.60 -17.90
CA LEU A 479 -29.72 20.64 -19.12
C LEU A 479 -29.76 19.27 -19.83
N ASP A 480 -28.63 18.58 -19.89
CA ASP A 480 -28.55 17.23 -20.48
C ASP A 480 -29.32 16.19 -19.66
N VAL A 481 -29.27 16.29 -18.32
CA VAL A 481 -30.07 15.45 -17.41
C VAL A 481 -31.55 15.76 -17.58
N ASP A 482 -31.96 17.03 -17.62
CA ASP A 482 -33.37 17.41 -17.77
C ASP A 482 -33.94 16.96 -19.13
N LYS A 483 -33.15 17.05 -20.19
CA LYS A 483 -33.51 16.53 -21.52
C LYS A 483 -33.66 15.01 -21.52
N GLU A 484 -32.75 14.29 -20.86
CA GLU A 484 -32.85 12.83 -20.75
C GLU A 484 -33.99 12.38 -19.83
N ILE A 485 -34.30 13.12 -18.76
CA ILE A 485 -35.48 12.88 -17.92
C ILE A 485 -36.74 13.08 -18.74
N THR A 486 -36.82 14.14 -19.54
CA THR A 486 -37.98 14.42 -20.40
C THR A 486 -38.17 13.29 -21.42
N ASN A 487 -37.10 12.87 -22.09
CA ASN A 487 -37.14 11.75 -23.03
C ASN A 487 -37.53 10.43 -22.35
N ALA A 488 -36.99 10.16 -21.16
CA ALA A 488 -37.35 9.00 -20.36
C ALA A 488 -38.84 9.03 -19.99
N PHE A 489 -39.35 10.18 -19.58
CA PHE A 489 -40.74 10.39 -19.20
C PHE A 489 -41.71 10.18 -20.38
N ILE A 490 -41.35 10.66 -21.57
CA ILE A 490 -42.08 10.43 -22.83
C ILE A 490 -42.07 8.93 -23.17
N SER A 491 -40.90 8.29 -23.15
CA SER A 491 -40.77 6.86 -23.48
C SER A 491 -41.45 5.91 -22.49
N MET A 492 -41.72 6.37 -21.26
CA MET A 492 -42.48 5.64 -20.24
C MET A 492 -44.00 5.85 -20.36
N GLY A 493 -44.48 6.66 -21.31
CA GLY A 493 -45.92 6.93 -21.51
C GLY A 493 -46.55 7.75 -20.38
N LEU A 494 -45.77 8.46 -19.58
CA LEU A 494 -46.26 9.24 -18.43
C LEU A 494 -46.74 10.65 -18.83
N GLN A 495 -46.56 11.05 -20.10
CA GLN A 495 -46.88 12.39 -20.60
C GLN A 495 -48.38 12.73 -20.47
N GLU A 496 -49.27 11.81 -20.84
CA GLU A 496 -50.73 12.00 -20.73
C GLU A 496 -51.18 12.17 -19.28
N LYS A 497 -50.56 11.43 -18.36
CA LYS A 497 -50.80 11.55 -16.91
C LYS A 497 -50.29 12.88 -16.34
N LEU A 498 -49.24 13.46 -16.92
CA LEU A 498 -48.74 14.78 -16.54
C LEU A 498 -49.61 15.91 -17.10
N GLU A 499 -50.12 15.77 -18.32
CA GLU A 499 -51.02 16.75 -18.95
C GLU A 499 -52.40 16.80 -18.26
N THR A 500 -52.94 15.65 -17.86
CA THR A 500 -54.17 15.59 -17.02
C THR A 500 -53.96 16.29 -15.67
N LEU A 501 -52.81 16.07 -15.02
CA LEU A 501 -52.46 16.73 -13.76
C LEU A 501 -52.26 18.24 -13.92
N LYS A 502 -51.68 18.69 -15.04
CA LYS A 502 -51.58 20.12 -15.41
C LYS A 502 -52.95 20.76 -15.68
N MET A 503 -53.86 20.04 -16.34
CA MET A 503 -55.24 20.50 -16.59
C MET A 503 -56.08 20.57 -15.31
N GLU A 504 -55.82 19.70 -14.33
CA GLU A 504 -56.42 19.82 -12.99
C GLU A 504 -55.83 21.01 -12.20
N LEU A 505 -54.53 21.28 -12.32
CA LEU A 505 -53.85 22.43 -11.71
C LEU A 505 -54.36 23.78 -12.26
N SER A 506 -54.56 23.89 -13.57
CA SER A 506 -55.08 25.11 -14.21
C SER A 506 -56.54 25.40 -13.85
N LYS A 507 -57.35 24.36 -13.59
CA LYS A 507 -58.73 24.49 -13.07
C LYS A 507 -58.80 24.96 -11.62
N VAL A 508 -57.75 24.74 -10.82
CA VAL A 508 -57.67 25.18 -9.41
C VAL A 508 -57.18 26.62 -9.29
N GLN A 509 -56.25 27.05 -10.14
CA GLN A 509 -55.77 28.45 -10.15
C GLN A 509 -56.83 29.48 -10.57
N SER A 510 -57.89 29.08 -11.27
CA SER A 510 -59.02 29.97 -11.62
C SER A 510 -60.07 30.11 -10.51
N LYS A 511 -59.93 29.39 -9.38
CA LYS A 511 -60.89 29.40 -8.25
C LYS A 511 -60.21 29.33 -6.88
N SER A 512 -59.31 30.26 -6.53
CA SER A 512 -59.08 30.72 -5.14
C SER A 512 -57.86 31.62 -5.00
N GLU A 513 -58.05 32.81 -4.41
CA GLU A 513 -56.97 33.65 -3.86
C GLU A 513 -56.55 33.12 -2.48
N SER A 514 -55.69 32.11 -2.43
CA SER A 514 -54.80 31.80 -1.29
C SER A 514 -53.87 30.62 -1.61
N PRO A 515 -52.56 30.70 -1.30
CA PRO A 515 -51.58 29.72 -1.75
C PRO A 515 -51.44 28.57 -0.76
N ALA A 516 -52.48 27.75 -0.60
CA ALA A 516 -52.38 26.49 0.12
C ALA A 516 -52.53 25.34 -0.89
N LEU A 517 -51.44 24.64 -1.20
CA LEU A 517 -51.43 23.49 -2.11
C LEU A 517 -52.44 22.43 -1.64
N ASN A 518 -53.43 22.12 -2.49
CA ASN A 518 -54.42 21.09 -2.25
C ASN A 518 -53.72 19.71 -2.09
N PRO A 519 -53.85 19.03 -0.92
CA PRO A 519 -53.10 17.80 -0.64
C PRO A 519 -53.41 16.65 -1.61
N ALA A 520 -54.61 16.61 -2.20
CA ALA A 520 -54.99 15.59 -3.17
C ALA A 520 -54.19 15.66 -4.49
N LEU A 521 -53.80 16.87 -4.92
CA LEU A 521 -52.96 17.05 -6.11
C LEU A 521 -51.50 16.68 -5.83
N LYS A 522 -51.04 16.94 -4.60
CA LYS A 522 -49.71 16.54 -4.14
C LYS A 522 -49.56 15.02 -4.11
N ASP A 523 -50.57 14.31 -3.61
CA ASP A 523 -50.58 12.83 -3.60
C ASP A 523 -50.59 12.23 -5.02
N LYS A 524 -51.31 12.83 -5.97
CA LYS A 524 -51.27 12.40 -7.38
C LYS A 524 -49.89 12.62 -8.00
N ALA A 525 -49.25 13.75 -7.71
CA ALA A 525 -47.90 14.05 -8.18
C ALA A 525 -46.86 13.10 -7.57
N ASP A 526 -46.99 12.80 -6.27
CA ASP A 526 -46.10 11.86 -5.57
C ASP A 526 -46.26 10.43 -6.09
N LYS A 527 -47.49 9.97 -6.38
CA LYS A 527 -47.73 8.67 -7.01
C LYS A 527 -47.10 8.57 -8.40
N LEU A 528 -47.26 9.62 -9.21
CA LEU A 528 -46.66 9.68 -10.55
C LEU A 528 -45.12 9.66 -10.48
N PHE A 529 -44.55 10.35 -9.48
CA PHE A 529 -43.11 10.36 -9.25
C PHE A 529 -42.57 9.00 -8.75
N GLN A 530 -43.35 8.28 -7.93
CA GLN A 530 -42.99 6.92 -7.50
C GLN A 530 -43.04 5.92 -8.66
N GLU A 531 -44.04 6.04 -9.55
CA GLU A 531 -44.14 5.23 -10.78
C GLU A 531 -42.92 5.46 -11.68
N PHE A 532 -42.50 6.72 -11.85
CA PHE A 532 -41.28 7.07 -12.58
C PHE A 532 -40.02 6.45 -11.93
N LYS A 533 -39.88 6.53 -10.61
CA LYS A 533 -38.74 5.93 -9.89
C LYS A 533 -38.69 4.41 -10.00
N LEU A 534 -39.83 3.73 -9.92
CA LEU A 534 -39.91 2.27 -10.08
C LEU A 534 -39.50 1.84 -11.49
N ASN A 535 -39.93 2.58 -12.51
CA ASN A 535 -39.57 2.30 -13.90
C ASN A 535 -38.09 2.61 -14.20
N LEU A 536 -37.52 3.66 -13.59
CA LEU A 536 -36.08 3.90 -13.63
C LEU A 536 -35.29 2.78 -12.92
N SER A 537 -35.83 2.14 -11.89
CA SER A 537 -35.14 1.11 -11.11
C SER A 537 -35.04 -0.25 -11.81
N ARG A 538 -35.70 -0.44 -12.96
CA ARG A 538 -35.65 -1.69 -13.72
C ARG A 538 -34.24 -1.95 -14.30
N PRO A 539 -33.74 -3.20 -14.29
CA PRO A 539 -32.44 -3.55 -14.87
C PRO A 539 -32.40 -3.26 -16.38
N GLY A 540 -31.32 -2.64 -16.86
CA GLY A 540 -31.11 -2.33 -18.28
C GLY A 540 -31.76 -1.05 -18.82
N SER A 541 -32.72 -0.45 -18.12
CA SER A 541 -33.41 0.76 -18.57
C SER A 541 -32.64 2.05 -18.19
N PHE A 542 -32.53 2.99 -19.14
CA PHE A 542 -31.98 4.36 -19.00
C PHE A 542 -30.60 4.45 -18.30
N LEU A 543 -29.66 3.58 -18.70
CA LEU A 543 -28.28 3.55 -18.19
C LEU A 543 -27.55 4.89 -18.30
N SER A 544 -27.73 5.62 -19.41
CA SER A 544 -27.14 6.96 -19.61
C SER A 544 -27.61 7.97 -18.57
N LEU A 545 -28.92 7.99 -18.31
CA LEU A 545 -29.57 8.89 -17.38
C LEU A 545 -29.14 8.59 -15.94
N LYS A 546 -29.04 7.30 -15.57
CA LYS A 546 -28.51 6.88 -14.25
C LYS A 546 -27.09 7.38 -14.03
N GLN A 547 -26.20 7.18 -15.00
CA GLN A 547 -24.81 7.63 -14.92
C GLN A 547 -24.70 9.16 -14.83
N LYS A 548 -25.54 9.90 -15.57
CA LYS A 548 -25.55 11.37 -15.51
C LYS A 548 -26.13 11.91 -14.20
N LEU A 549 -27.15 11.27 -13.64
CA LEU A 549 -27.72 11.60 -12.32
C LEU A 549 -26.72 11.35 -11.18
N GLU A 550 -25.98 10.24 -11.23
CA GLU A 550 -24.90 9.96 -10.27
C GLU A 550 -23.80 11.00 -10.34
N LYS A 551 -23.34 11.34 -11.56
CA LYS A 551 -22.36 12.43 -11.77
C LYS A 551 -22.87 13.77 -11.24
N LEU A 552 -24.14 14.12 -11.48
CA LEU A 552 -24.74 15.37 -10.99
C LEU A 552 -24.79 15.40 -9.45
N ALA A 553 -25.09 14.27 -8.80
CA ALA A 553 -25.11 14.15 -7.35
C ALA A 553 -23.72 14.33 -6.72
N GLU A 554 -22.68 13.74 -7.32
CA GLU A 554 -21.29 13.92 -6.90
C GLU A 554 -20.84 15.38 -7.05
N VAL A 555 -21.18 16.02 -8.17
CA VAL A 555 -20.85 17.43 -8.42
C VAL A 555 -21.53 18.36 -7.42
N ASN A 556 -22.82 18.18 -7.14
CA ASN A 556 -23.53 19.00 -6.16
C ASN A 556 -22.93 18.87 -4.74
N LYS A 557 -22.50 17.66 -4.36
CA LYS A 557 -21.83 17.41 -3.07
C LYS A 557 -20.49 18.16 -2.97
N LEU A 558 -19.72 18.23 -4.05
CA LEU A 558 -18.47 18.99 -4.11
C LEU A 558 -18.70 20.50 -4.06
N VAL A 559 -19.76 21.00 -4.70
CA VAL A 559 -20.14 22.42 -4.64
C VAL A 559 -20.53 22.82 -3.21
N GLU A 560 -21.34 22.01 -2.52
CA GLU A 560 -21.77 22.29 -1.15
C GLU A 560 -20.58 22.31 -0.15
N GLN A 561 -19.61 21.42 -0.35
CA GLN A 561 -18.37 21.41 0.44
C GLN A 561 -17.53 22.66 0.19
N ARG A 562 -17.48 23.15 -1.06
CA ARG A 562 -16.77 24.37 -1.44
C ARG A 562 -17.41 25.62 -0.85
N GLU A 563 -18.74 25.71 -0.85
CA GLU A 563 -19.47 26.83 -0.23
C GLU A 563 -19.30 26.87 1.29
N LYS A 564 -19.33 25.71 1.96
CA LYS A 564 -19.04 25.61 3.39
C LYS A 564 -17.60 26.04 3.71
N ALA A 565 -16.64 25.64 2.87
CA ALA A 565 -15.25 26.05 3.01
C ALA A 565 -15.07 27.56 2.78
N GLU A 566 -15.77 28.16 1.83
CA GLU A 566 -15.72 29.61 1.58
C GLU A 566 -16.39 30.43 2.69
N LYS A 567 -17.51 29.96 3.26
CA LYS A 567 -18.13 30.61 4.43
C LYS A 567 -17.19 30.60 5.64
N LEU A 568 -16.61 29.44 5.95
CA LEU A 568 -15.58 29.32 6.99
C LEU A 568 -14.39 30.23 6.72
N ARG A 569 -13.93 30.31 5.46
CA ARG A 569 -12.82 31.17 5.08
C ARG A 569 -13.13 32.64 5.26
N LYS A 570 -14.35 33.11 4.93
CA LYS A 570 -14.78 34.49 5.16
C LYS A 570 -14.85 34.83 6.64
N GLU A 571 -15.41 33.93 7.45
CA GLU A 571 -15.55 34.12 8.89
C GLU A 571 -14.18 34.17 9.62
N ILE A 572 -13.23 33.34 9.16
CA ILE A 572 -11.83 33.36 9.64
C ILE A 572 -11.15 34.68 9.21
N ASN A 573 -11.38 35.15 7.99
CA ASN A 573 -10.73 36.36 7.47
C ASN A 573 -11.28 37.65 8.09
N GLU A 574 -12.56 37.70 8.46
CA GLU A 574 -13.15 38.80 9.23
C GLU A 574 -12.58 38.86 10.65
N LYS A 575 -12.40 37.71 11.32
CA LYS A 575 -11.88 37.66 12.70
C LYS A 575 -10.37 37.92 12.81
N LEU A 576 -9.58 37.64 11.76
CA LEU A 576 -8.12 37.78 11.78
C LEU A 576 -7.58 39.00 11.00
N GLY A 577 -8.39 39.62 10.14
CA GLY A 577 -7.91 40.43 9.01
C GLY A 577 -7.17 41.73 9.35
N GLY A 578 -7.51 42.40 10.47
CA GLY A 578 -6.92 43.70 10.82
C GLY A 578 -5.56 43.57 11.52
N ARG A 579 -5.54 42.95 12.71
CA ARG A 579 -4.37 42.92 13.59
C ARG A 579 -3.25 42.00 13.09
N VAL A 580 -3.57 40.94 12.36
CA VAL A 580 -2.57 39.97 11.87
C VAL A 580 -1.76 40.51 10.69
N LYS A 581 -2.37 41.34 9.84
CA LYS A 581 -1.66 41.97 8.71
C LYS A 581 -0.59 42.94 9.18
N GLU A 582 -0.91 43.78 10.16
CA GLU A 582 0.02 44.75 10.74
C GLU A 582 1.23 44.05 11.38
N ARG A 583 0.98 42.96 12.13
CA ARG A 583 2.03 42.14 12.76
C ARG A 583 2.87 41.34 11.76
N MET A 584 2.28 40.87 10.66
CA MET A 584 3.04 40.21 9.58
C MET A 584 3.94 41.17 8.82
N GLU A 585 3.55 42.44 8.65
CA GLU A 585 4.39 43.43 7.97
C GLU A 585 5.64 43.77 8.80
N ILE A 586 5.52 43.84 10.14
CA ILE A 586 6.66 44.00 11.05
C ILE A 586 7.66 42.82 10.92
N LEU A 587 7.15 41.58 10.89
CA LEU A 587 7.97 40.38 10.68
C LEU A 587 8.64 40.36 9.30
N LYS A 588 7.99 40.94 8.29
CA LYS A 588 8.53 41.03 6.93
C LYS A 588 9.62 42.09 6.80
N MET A 589 9.45 43.25 7.43
CA MET A 589 10.50 44.28 7.52
C MET A 589 11.73 43.78 8.27
N ALA A 590 11.56 43.04 9.37
CA ALA A 590 12.67 42.41 10.08
C ALA A 590 13.42 41.37 9.20
N ARG A 591 12.67 40.61 8.38
CA ARG A 591 13.24 39.61 7.48
C ARG A 591 13.99 40.23 6.30
N GLU A 592 13.53 41.37 5.79
CA GLU A 592 14.23 42.13 4.75
C GLU A 592 15.53 42.76 5.26
N LYS A 593 15.58 43.24 6.51
CA LYS A 593 16.82 43.73 7.13
C LYS A 593 17.86 42.62 7.30
N VAL A 594 17.43 41.42 7.70
CA VAL A 594 18.31 40.23 7.77
C VAL A 594 18.80 39.80 6.40
N ALA A 595 17.95 39.87 5.37
CA ALA A 595 18.34 39.51 4.01
C ALA A 595 19.37 40.48 3.40
N LYS A 596 19.42 41.73 3.87
CA LYS A 596 20.42 42.74 3.49
C LYS A 596 21.72 42.65 4.30
N GLY A 597 21.83 41.71 5.25
CA GLY A 597 23.05 41.46 6.02
C GLY A 597 23.28 42.41 7.20
N GLU A 598 22.31 43.27 7.54
CA GLU A 598 22.39 44.16 8.70
C GLU A 598 22.13 43.37 10.00
N LYS A 599 22.93 43.60 11.05
CA LYS A 599 22.66 43.04 12.38
C LYS A 599 21.38 43.66 12.94
N LEU A 600 20.38 42.84 13.23
CA LEU A 600 19.16 43.27 13.93
C LEU A 600 19.51 43.81 15.32
N SER A 601 18.99 44.99 15.68
CA SER A 601 19.11 45.52 17.03
C SER A 601 18.35 44.62 18.02
N GLU A 602 18.86 44.49 19.26
CA GLU A 602 18.24 43.65 20.29
C GLU A 602 16.77 44.01 20.56
N ASP A 603 16.41 45.28 20.38
CA ASP A 603 15.04 45.77 20.57
C ASP A 603 14.07 45.21 19.51
N LEU A 604 14.52 45.10 18.25
CA LEU A 604 13.73 44.51 17.16
C LEU A 604 13.54 43.01 17.34
N ILE A 605 14.52 42.32 17.91
CA ILE A 605 14.43 40.88 18.21
C ILE A 605 13.38 40.64 19.29
N LYS A 606 13.41 41.43 20.37
CA LYS A 606 12.40 41.38 21.45
C LYS A 606 11.00 41.71 20.95
N GLU A 607 10.88 42.68 20.03
CA GLU A 607 9.60 43.06 19.45
C GLU A 607 9.04 41.95 18.53
N VAL A 608 9.90 41.32 17.72
CA VAL A 608 9.55 40.15 16.89
C VAL A 608 9.10 38.95 17.74
N ASP A 609 9.78 38.67 18.84
CA ASP A 609 9.40 37.58 19.75
C ASP A 609 8.08 37.88 20.47
N LYS A 610 7.86 39.12 20.90
CA LYS A 610 6.58 39.55 21.50
C LYS A 610 5.42 39.44 20.50
N VAL A 611 5.63 39.86 19.25
CA VAL A 611 4.63 39.74 18.17
C VAL A 611 4.31 38.27 17.87
N LYS A 612 5.31 37.39 17.95
CA LYS A 612 5.15 35.94 17.75
C LYS A 612 4.33 35.30 18.87
N GLU A 613 4.55 35.68 20.12
CA GLU A 613 3.77 35.22 21.26
C GLU A 613 2.31 35.71 21.20
N GLU A 614 2.10 36.99 20.89
CA GLU A 614 0.74 37.57 20.72
C GLU A 614 -0.04 36.89 19.59
N LEU A 615 0.61 36.60 18.45
CA LEU A 615 0.02 35.83 17.35
C LEU A 615 -0.37 34.41 17.77
N GLN A 616 0.46 33.77 18.60
CA GLN A 616 0.24 32.42 19.10
C GLN A 616 -0.92 32.37 20.11
N GLU A 617 -1.12 33.44 20.88
CA GLU A 617 -2.22 33.58 21.83
C GLU A 617 -3.55 33.91 21.11
N MET A 618 -3.52 34.75 20.07
CA MET A 618 -4.67 35.00 19.21
C MET A 618 -5.16 33.76 18.44
N LEU A 619 -4.24 32.88 18.04
CA LEU A 619 -4.61 31.62 17.39
C LEU A 619 -5.32 30.65 18.35
N LYS A 620 -4.99 30.71 19.65
CA LYS A 620 -5.66 29.90 20.70
C LYS A 620 -7.07 30.42 21.01
N SER A 621 -7.30 31.73 20.97
CA SER A 621 -8.61 32.33 21.32
C SER A 621 -9.72 32.05 20.29
N VAL A 622 -9.37 31.58 19.09
CA VAL A 622 -10.31 31.16 18.03
C VAL A 622 -10.63 29.65 18.11
N ASN A 623 -10.29 28.97 19.21
CA ASN A 623 -10.60 27.55 19.46
C ASN A 623 -9.99 26.60 18.41
N LEU A 624 -8.75 26.87 18.01
CA LEU A 624 -7.93 25.96 17.22
C LEU A 624 -6.76 25.46 18.07
N GLU A 625 -6.66 24.13 18.23
CA GLU A 625 -5.61 23.47 19.01
C GLU A 625 -4.43 23.10 18.09
N VAL A 626 -3.20 23.47 18.49
CA VAL A 626 -1.98 23.30 17.70
C VAL A 626 -1.26 22.02 18.12
N ILE A 627 -1.10 21.09 17.17
CA ILE A 627 -0.12 20.01 17.28
C ILE A 627 0.82 20.15 16.05
N GLY A 628 2.03 20.71 16.23
CA GLY A 628 3.19 20.53 15.32
C GLY A 628 3.41 21.31 13.98
N SER A 629 4.64 21.82 13.72
CA SER A 629 5.15 22.56 12.50
C SER A 629 6.24 21.86 11.61
N SER A 630 6.13 21.62 10.26
CA SER A 630 7.09 20.81 9.43
C SER A 630 8.00 21.61 8.45
N LYS A 631 9.14 21.03 7.96
CA LYS A 631 10.23 21.71 7.19
C LYS A 631 9.95 21.96 5.71
N LYS A 632 9.82 23.24 5.31
CA LYS A 632 10.20 23.77 3.99
C LYS A 632 11.69 24.15 3.96
N LYS A 633 12.40 23.70 2.92
CA LYS A 633 13.76 24.09 2.50
C LYS A 633 13.63 25.16 1.39
N ALA A 634 14.39 26.26 1.50
CA ALA A 634 14.78 27.18 0.41
C ALA A 634 15.79 28.22 0.97
N PRO A 635 16.69 28.83 0.18
CA PRO A 635 17.28 28.44 -1.11
C PRO A 635 18.75 27.97 -0.95
N SER A 636 19.37 27.57 -2.06
CA SER A 636 20.76 27.11 -2.18
C SER A 636 21.79 28.13 -1.67
N ALA A 637 22.80 27.62 -0.96
CA ALA A 637 24.05 28.33 -0.69
C ALA A 637 24.74 28.74 -2.01
N PRO A 638 25.57 29.81 -2.02
CA PRO A 638 26.30 30.21 -3.21
C PRO A 638 27.21 29.07 -3.72
N PRO A 639 27.41 28.94 -5.05
CA PRO A 639 28.25 27.89 -5.62
C PRO A 639 29.68 27.95 -5.05
N GLY A 640 30.19 26.83 -4.54
CA GLY A 640 31.55 26.69 -4.03
C GLY A 640 31.71 26.70 -2.50
N LEU A 641 30.64 26.84 -1.71
CA LEU A 641 30.73 26.75 -0.25
C LEU A 641 30.74 25.28 0.25
N GLU A 642 29.98 24.40 -0.40
CA GLU A 642 29.94 22.96 -0.06
C GLU A 642 31.31 22.29 -0.27
N GLU A 643 31.99 22.59 -1.38
CA GLU A 643 33.33 22.07 -1.66
C GLU A 643 34.39 22.59 -0.67
N LYS A 644 34.23 23.81 -0.16
CA LYS A 644 35.12 24.38 0.86
C LYS A 644 34.88 23.78 2.24
N LEU A 645 33.63 23.45 2.56
CA LEU A 645 33.28 22.79 3.83
C LEU A 645 33.74 21.33 3.84
N GLU A 646 33.61 20.61 2.73
CA GLU A 646 34.15 19.24 2.61
C GLU A 646 35.67 19.21 2.77
N LYS A 647 36.39 20.17 2.16
CA LYS A 647 37.85 20.30 2.32
C LYS A 647 38.25 20.66 3.77
N ALA A 648 37.45 21.46 4.47
CA ALA A 648 37.69 21.76 5.88
C ALA A 648 37.50 20.52 6.77
N ASP A 649 36.46 19.73 6.50
CA ASP A 649 36.16 18.49 7.24
C ASP A 649 37.24 17.41 7.03
N GLU A 650 37.81 17.30 5.82
CA GLU A 650 38.95 16.40 5.55
C GLU A 650 40.21 16.77 6.34
N VAL A 651 40.54 18.07 6.41
CA VAL A 651 41.70 18.57 7.18
C VAL A 651 41.52 18.33 8.67
N ILE A 652 40.32 18.56 9.20
CA ILE A 652 39.99 18.28 10.60
C ILE A 652 40.15 16.79 10.91
N LYS A 653 39.66 15.92 10.02
CA LYS A 653 39.77 14.47 10.20
C LYS A 653 41.22 13.99 10.20
N MET A 654 42.04 14.46 9.26
CA MET A 654 43.46 14.11 9.18
C MET A 654 44.25 14.52 10.42
N GLU A 655 43.97 15.69 10.99
CA GLU A 655 44.71 16.16 12.17
C GLU A 655 44.27 15.44 13.46
N ILE A 656 42.99 15.06 13.54
CA ILE A 656 42.49 14.18 14.61
C ILE A 656 43.15 12.80 14.52
N ASP A 657 43.26 12.21 13.33
CA ASP A 657 43.89 10.90 13.14
C ASP A 657 45.39 10.92 13.52
N LYS A 658 46.12 12.00 13.19
CA LYS A 658 47.52 12.19 13.64
C LYS A 658 47.62 12.34 15.16
N ALA A 659 46.71 13.07 15.79
CA ALA A 659 46.69 13.22 17.25
C ALA A 659 46.40 11.88 17.95
N VAL A 660 45.56 11.04 17.35
CA VAL A 660 45.29 9.68 17.84
C VAL A 660 46.52 8.76 17.70
N GLU A 661 47.35 8.93 16.66
CA GLU A 661 48.61 8.19 16.51
C GLU A 661 49.70 8.67 17.46
N LEU A 662 49.93 9.98 17.59
CA LEU A 662 50.94 10.57 18.46
C LEU A 662 50.62 10.38 19.95
N GLY A 663 49.33 10.36 20.31
CA GLY A 663 48.86 10.11 21.67
C GLY A 663 48.78 8.62 22.07
N GLY A 664 49.12 7.68 21.17
CA GLY A 664 49.04 6.24 21.46
C GLY A 664 47.61 5.74 21.76
N LEU A 665 46.58 6.45 21.28
CA LEU A 665 45.18 6.29 21.67
C LEU A 665 44.43 5.18 20.92
N LYS A 666 45.06 4.55 19.92
CA LYS A 666 44.44 3.49 19.09
C LYS A 666 43.90 2.33 19.92
N VAL A 667 44.66 1.87 20.92
CA VAL A 667 44.27 0.73 21.77
C VAL A 667 43.04 1.07 22.61
N LYS A 668 42.99 2.27 23.20
CA LYS A 668 41.85 2.73 24.00
C LYS A 668 40.60 2.99 23.15
N LEU A 669 40.77 3.42 21.90
CA LEU A 669 39.67 3.62 20.96
C LEU A 669 39.03 2.28 20.55
N GLU A 670 39.84 1.23 20.34
CA GLU A 670 39.35 -0.13 20.08
C GLU A 670 38.70 -0.75 21.32
N GLU A 671 39.22 -0.49 22.52
CA GLU A 671 38.58 -0.90 23.78
C GLU A 671 37.22 -0.19 23.98
N LEU A 672 37.13 1.11 23.70
CA LEU A 672 35.86 1.85 23.74
C LEU A 672 34.86 1.29 22.72
N LYS A 673 35.30 0.95 21.50
CA LYS A 673 34.43 0.34 20.48
C LYS A 673 33.91 -1.03 20.93
N ALA A 674 34.76 -1.85 21.56
CA ALA A 674 34.38 -3.15 22.10
C ALA A 674 33.36 -3.03 23.24
N GLU A 675 33.56 -2.10 24.19
CA GLU A 675 32.64 -1.85 25.30
C GLU A 675 31.29 -1.28 24.84
N VAL A 676 31.29 -0.39 23.83
CA VAL A 676 30.06 0.12 23.21
C VAL A 676 29.30 -0.99 22.46
N ALA A 677 30.01 -1.94 21.86
CA ALA A 677 29.40 -3.10 21.20
C ALA A 677 28.83 -4.13 22.19
N GLN A 678 29.42 -4.28 23.38
CA GLN A 678 28.97 -5.21 24.42
C GLN A 678 27.81 -4.65 25.29
N GLY A 679 27.63 -3.33 25.36
CA GLY A 679 26.45 -2.68 25.95
C GLY A 679 26.30 -2.80 27.47
N SER A 680 27.32 -3.26 28.18
CA SER A 680 27.24 -3.75 29.56
C SER A 680 27.65 -2.75 30.65
N ASN A 681 28.42 -1.69 30.35
CA ASN A 681 28.87 -0.76 31.39
C ASN A 681 28.94 0.71 30.93
N LYS A 682 27.89 1.47 31.24
CA LYS A 682 27.71 2.87 30.82
C LYS A 682 28.69 3.83 31.51
N GLU A 683 29.17 3.49 32.71
CA GLU A 683 30.14 4.29 33.45
C GLU A 683 31.53 4.17 32.82
N LYS A 684 31.96 2.94 32.49
CA LYS A 684 33.24 2.66 31.83
C LYS A 684 33.36 3.30 30.44
N ILE A 685 32.26 3.30 29.65
CA ILE A 685 32.19 3.99 28.34
C ILE A 685 32.37 5.50 28.49
N ASN A 686 31.74 6.11 29.50
CA ASN A 686 31.85 7.53 29.74
C ASN A 686 33.25 7.93 30.22
N GLU A 687 33.88 7.09 31.04
CA GLU A 687 35.23 7.29 31.55
C GLU A 687 36.28 7.18 30.43
N LEU A 688 36.25 6.11 29.64
CA LEU A 688 37.11 5.94 28.45
C LEU A 688 36.89 7.06 27.42
N SER A 689 35.64 7.47 27.18
CA SER A 689 35.35 8.57 26.24
C SER A 689 35.86 9.92 26.75
N LYS A 690 35.84 10.16 28.07
CA LYS A 690 36.37 11.37 28.69
C LYS A 690 37.90 11.40 28.58
N GLU A 691 38.56 10.29 28.90
CA GLU A 691 40.02 10.19 28.85
C GLU A 691 40.57 10.39 27.41
N ILE A 692 39.92 9.78 26.41
CA ILE A 692 40.29 9.96 25.00
C ILE A 692 40.11 11.43 24.56
N ARG A 693 39.05 12.11 25.01
CA ARG A 693 38.82 13.53 24.67
C ARG A 693 39.87 14.46 25.29
N GLU A 694 40.24 14.22 26.54
CA GLU A 694 41.25 15.02 27.24
C GLU A 694 42.63 14.85 26.58
N GLN A 695 43.00 13.63 26.18
CA GLN A 695 44.27 13.38 25.51
C GLN A 695 44.32 13.94 24.08
N ILE A 696 43.23 13.89 23.31
CA ILE A 696 43.16 14.54 21.98
C ILE A 696 43.24 16.06 22.13
N ALA A 697 42.55 16.65 23.12
CA ALA A 697 42.57 18.09 23.37
C ALA A 697 43.94 18.60 23.84
N ALA A 698 44.77 17.74 24.46
CA ALA A 698 46.14 18.08 24.84
C ALA A 698 47.13 18.07 23.66
N VAL A 699 46.83 17.35 22.59
CA VAL A 699 47.72 17.20 21.41
C VAL A 699 47.33 18.14 20.27
N VAL A 700 46.06 18.50 20.13
CA VAL A 700 45.57 19.36 19.04
C VAL A 700 45.51 20.82 19.49
N ASP A 701 46.41 21.67 19.00
CA ASP A 701 46.33 23.12 19.19
C ASP A 701 45.19 23.72 18.33
N PRO A 702 44.14 24.29 18.93
CA PRO A 702 43.01 24.89 18.21
C PRO A 702 43.44 26.06 17.32
N ALA A 703 44.50 26.79 17.68
CA ALA A 703 44.98 27.93 16.90
C ALA A 703 45.71 27.48 15.63
N GLU A 704 46.45 26.38 15.70
CA GLU A 704 47.15 25.80 14.55
C GLU A 704 46.17 25.12 13.58
N LEU A 705 45.17 24.42 14.11
CA LEU A 705 44.10 23.81 13.31
C LEU A 705 43.28 24.87 12.56
N LYS A 706 42.98 25.99 13.23
CA LYS A 706 42.27 27.12 12.62
C LYS A 706 43.08 27.73 11.47
N LYS A 707 44.39 27.95 11.63
CA LYS A 707 45.27 28.43 10.54
C LYS A 707 45.30 27.47 9.36
N LYS A 708 45.35 26.15 9.60
CA LYS A 708 45.31 25.14 8.53
C LYS A 708 43.98 25.16 7.78
N ILE A 709 42.85 25.27 8.47
CA ILE A 709 41.51 25.40 7.86
C ILE A 709 41.39 26.69 7.04
N GLU A 710 41.89 27.82 7.56
CA GLU A 710 41.87 29.12 6.87
C GLU A 710 42.73 29.08 5.60
N SER A 711 43.89 28.41 5.63
CA SER A 711 44.76 28.24 4.45
C SER A 711 44.16 27.41 3.32
N VAL A 712 43.31 26.43 3.65
CA VAL A 712 42.68 25.51 2.69
C VAL A 712 41.34 26.05 2.17
N THR A 713 40.61 26.81 2.99
CA THR A 713 39.29 27.36 2.64
C THR A 713 39.37 28.77 2.03
N GLY A 714 40.48 29.48 2.24
CA GLY A 714 40.74 30.82 1.72
C GLY A 714 39.84 31.90 2.34
N LEU A 715 39.34 31.68 3.56
CA LEU A 715 38.51 32.64 4.30
C LEU A 715 39.41 33.49 5.22
N SER A 716 39.88 34.64 4.76
CA SER A 716 40.53 35.64 5.62
C SER A 716 39.50 36.63 6.20
N GLN A 717 39.73 37.13 7.42
CA GLN A 717 38.95 38.24 7.98
C GLN A 717 39.27 39.56 7.24
N PRO A 718 38.33 40.51 7.16
CA PRO A 718 38.61 41.83 6.60
C PRO A 718 39.50 42.64 7.57
N GLU A 719 40.62 43.13 7.06
CA GLU A 719 41.53 44.05 7.76
C GLU A 719 40.86 45.40 8.03
N ALA A 720 41.24 46.01 9.16
CA ALA A 720 40.88 47.36 9.52
C ALA A 720 41.54 48.37 8.58
N THR A 721 40.75 49.12 7.82
CA THR A 721 41.19 50.34 7.13
C THR A 721 40.59 51.55 7.82
N ASP A 722 41.47 52.29 8.48
CA ASP A 722 41.25 53.62 9.03
C ASP A 722 41.47 54.69 7.93
N THR A 723 40.94 55.89 8.18
CA THR A 723 41.14 57.20 7.51
C THR A 723 40.26 57.59 6.30
N LEU A 724 39.40 58.60 6.50
CA LEU A 724 39.66 60.01 6.12
C LEU A 724 38.60 60.96 6.75
N PRO A 725 38.93 62.27 6.93
CA PRO A 725 38.46 63.07 8.06
C PRO A 725 37.23 63.94 7.73
N ARG A 726 36.53 64.37 8.79
CA ARG A 726 35.75 65.60 8.78
C ARG A 726 36.20 66.46 9.94
N GLN A 727 36.79 67.62 9.65
CA GLN A 727 36.38 68.84 10.32
C GLN A 727 36.74 70.07 9.49
N ALA A 728 35.76 70.97 9.45
CA ALA A 728 35.80 72.27 8.81
C ALA A 728 36.68 73.22 9.64
N GLY A 729 37.14 74.28 8.98
CA GLY A 729 38.24 75.12 9.45
C GLY A 729 37.94 76.05 10.64
N ILE A 730 39.02 76.74 11.01
CA ILE A 730 39.12 78.12 11.55
C ILE A 730 39.33 78.25 13.07
N VAL A 731 40.61 78.55 13.39
CA VAL A 731 41.18 79.56 14.32
C VAL A 731 41.12 79.33 15.85
N ALA A 732 42.30 79.61 16.45
CA ALA A 732 42.72 79.94 17.83
C ALA A 732 41.61 80.33 18.84
N ASP A 733 41.72 80.07 20.14
CA ASP A 733 42.87 80.08 21.08
C ASP A 733 42.90 78.84 22.01
#